data_AF-A0A3D3ERN1-F1
#
_entry.id   AF-A0A3D3ERN1-F1
#
_cell.length_a   1.000
_cell.length_b   1.000
_cell.length_c   1.000
_cell.angle_alpha   90.00
_cell.angle_beta   90.00
_cell.angle_gamma   90.00
#
_symmetry.space_group_name_H-M   'P 1'
#
loop_
_entity.id
_entity.type
_entity.pdbx_description
1 polymer ?
#
loop_
_entity_poly.entity_id
_entity_poly.type
_entity_poly.pdbx_seq_one_letter_code
_entity_poly.pdbx_strand_id
1 'polypeptide(L)'
;MEYIDKRIGVICDQLKKLSVVQRIPVENLMYKKGNYIHPEDADAASESFEPFDSKTMHWYGPDEHYWFRADFTVPEKLNNKPMWMHVKTQIEDWDDAKNPQFLLFVNNAATQGIDMHHREVLLTESAKANDTYRLDLQSYTGILHSEFNLFVEMLEIDPKIRQLYYDLKVPLEAFPRMDKEDRNRMEIEAILNNTINYLDLRNPYSKEFYDSLEKALAYIKKALYEDKAGYSDVIATCIGHTHIDVAWWWTVEQTREKVGRSFATVLKLMDEYPNYKFMSSQPQLYYFLKERYPELYARLKERVKEGRWEPEGGMWVEADCNLTSGESLVRQFIHGKRFFKEEFGVDNRILWLPDVFGYSGALPQIMKKSGIDYFMTTKLSWNQINKVPYDTLQWKGIDGSEVFTHFISTLGVGQDTKNFFTTYNGMLHPDAIMGGWMRYQNKDINNDILISYGYGDGGGGPTREMLETSKRMEKGVQGIPKVRQEFAGTYFRELEQRVKDHKRLPVWEGEFYFEYHRGTYTSMARNKRSNRKSELLLMDLELLSVLAGNKAKIAYPAKELEKLWKKVLINQFHDILPGSSIHEVYEVTKKEYSELKEEATALLQERLDAVAGSGNGITVYNTLGFDRDDIVSLGDVKAAGLKDEEGGIYPVQQTKEGAIAYVKGIPSKGYRTYEIVEAGAKEETPFTLKGDTSLETPFYKITLDENGLFTSIYDKENDREVLQAGKRANLLRMYE
;
A
#
# COMPACT_ATOMS: atom_id res chain seq x y z
N MET A 1 7.68 19.25 -43.59
CA MET A 1 9.09 19.17 -43.15
C MET A 1 9.17 18.04 -42.14
N GLU A 2 9.84 16.92 -42.44
CA GLU A 2 9.66 15.64 -41.71
C GLU A 2 10.34 15.53 -40.32
N TYR A 3 10.93 16.61 -39.78
CA TYR A 3 11.75 16.54 -38.56
C TYR A 3 11.61 17.76 -37.62
N ILE A 4 10.47 18.45 -37.64
CA ILE A 4 10.27 19.66 -36.81
C ILE A 4 10.23 19.30 -35.32
N ASP A 5 9.45 18.28 -34.93
CA ASP A 5 9.45 17.69 -33.59
C ASP A 5 10.86 17.36 -33.05
N LYS A 6 11.72 16.74 -33.85
CA LYS A 6 13.11 16.43 -33.48
C LYS A 6 13.94 17.70 -33.26
N ARG A 7 13.78 18.71 -34.11
CA ARG A 7 14.44 20.01 -33.96
C ARG A 7 14.04 20.67 -32.64
N ILE A 8 12.75 20.65 -32.30
CA ILE A 8 12.26 21.19 -31.02
C ILE A 8 12.85 20.41 -29.85
N GLY A 9 12.88 19.07 -29.93
CA GLY A 9 13.48 18.21 -28.91
C GLY A 9 14.95 18.57 -28.61
N VAL A 10 15.77 18.78 -29.64
CA VAL A 10 17.18 19.20 -29.46
C VAL A 10 17.29 20.53 -28.71
N ILE A 11 16.43 21.50 -29.00
CA ILE A 11 16.41 22.79 -28.30
C ILE A 11 15.95 22.61 -26.85
N CYS A 12 14.94 21.77 -26.59
CA CYS A 12 14.52 21.43 -25.23
C CYS A 12 15.67 20.84 -24.42
N ASP A 13 16.44 19.90 -24.98
CA ASP A 13 17.60 19.30 -24.30
C ASP A 13 18.69 20.33 -23.99
N GLN A 14 18.90 21.30 -24.89
CA GLN A 14 19.82 22.41 -24.66
C GLN A 14 19.32 23.32 -23.53
N LEU A 15 18.04 23.70 -23.52
CA LEU A 15 17.45 24.50 -22.44
C LEU A 15 17.52 23.78 -21.10
N LYS A 16 17.29 22.47 -21.05
CA LYS A 16 17.45 21.66 -19.83
C LYS A 16 18.86 21.80 -19.27
N LYS A 17 19.89 21.67 -20.10
CA LYS A 17 21.29 21.82 -19.69
C LYS A 17 21.62 23.25 -19.25
N LEU A 18 21.17 24.25 -20.01
CA LEU A 18 21.38 25.67 -19.73
C LEU A 18 20.60 26.17 -18.51
N SER A 19 19.56 25.45 -18.06
CA SER A 19 18.84 25.83 -16.85
C SER A 19 19.72 25.78 -15.61
N VAL A 20 20.77 24.95 -15.59
CA VAL A 20 21.76 24.90 -14.52
C VAL A 20 22.92 25.85 -14.85
N VAL A 21 22.94 27.01 -14.22
CA VAL A 21 23.88 28.11 -14.51
C VAL A 21 25.27 27.82 -13.94
N GLN A 22 25.33 27.34 -12.70
CA GLN A 22 26.57 26.98 -12.02
C GLN A 22 26.36 25.85 -11.02
N ARG A 23 27.45 25.15 -10.71
CA ARG A 23 27.55 24.08 -9.71
C ARG A 23 28.65 24.41 -8.71
N ILE A 24 28.40 24.14 -7.44
CA ILE A 24 29.35 24.38 -6.35
C ILE A 24 29.39 23.12 -5.49
N PRO A 25 30.50 22.38 -5.43
CA PRO A 25 30.62 21.24 -4.54
C PRO A 25 30.43 21.64 -3.07
N VAL A 26 29.76 20.80 -2.29
CA VAL A 26 29.75 20.92 -0.83
C VAL A 26 31.00 20.19 -0.32
N GLU A 27 31.91 20.94 0.29
CA GLU A 27 33.17 20.43 0.83
C GLU A 27 33.06 20.13 2.33
N ASN A 28 34.04 19.40 2.87
CA ASN A 28 34.12 19.05 4.31
C ASN A 28 32.90 18.26 4.81
N LEU A 29 32.40 17.33 4.00
CA LEU A 29 31.44 16.34 4.47
C LEU A 29 32.07 15.53 5.60
N MET A 30 31.30 15.35 6.65
CA MET A 30 31.61 14.49 7.78
C MET A 30 30.59 13.37 7.78
N TYR A 31 30.95 12.20 8.29
CA TYR A 31 30.03 11.08 8.41
C TYR A 31 30.16 10.35 9.74
N LYS A 32 29.08 9.63 10.09
CA LYS A 32 29.03 8.67 11.18
C LYS A 32 28.24 7.46 10.70
N LYS A 33 28.73 6.24 10.93
CA LYS A 33 27.97 5.01 10.62
C LYS A 33 27.02 4.70 11.77
N GLY A 34 25.73 4.47 11.47
CA GLY A 34 24.71 4.15 12.46
C GLY A 34 23.31 4.59 12.03
N ASN A 35 22.29 3.98 12.66
CA ASN A 35 20.89 4.35 12.47
C ASN A 35 20.46 5.36 13.53
N TYR A 36 20.52 6.64 13.18
CA TYR A 36 20.07 7.77 13.99
C TYR A 36 18.79 8.33 13.39
N ILE A 37 17.82 8.74 14.22
CA ILE A 37 16.51 9.21 13.75
C ILE A 37 16.54 10.71 13.45
N HIS A 38 17.11 11.48 14.37
CA HIS A 38 17.20 12.93 14.31
C HIS A 38 18.65 13.45 14.44
N PRO A 39 18.95 14.69 14.01
CA PRO A 39 20.28 15.28 14.14
C PRO A 39 20.85 15.25 15.57
N GLU A 40 20.00 15.46 16.58
CA GLU A 40 20.37 15.39 17.99
C GLU A 40 20.79 13.98 18.44
N ASP A 41 20.25 12.93 17.83
CA ASP A 41 20.65 11.55 18.14
C ASP A 41 22.07 11.28 17.63
N ALA A 42 22.38 11.77 16.43
CA ALA A 42 23.71 11.71 15.85
C ALA A 42 24.72 12.55 16.66
N ASP A 43 24.29 13.67 17.24
CA ASP A 43 25.11 14.50 18.12
C ASP A 43 25.38 13.84 19.48
N ALA A 44 24.37 13.17 20.04
CA ALA A 44 24.45 12.52 21.35
C ALA A 44 25.21 11.18 21.33
N ALA A 45 25.35 10.56 20.15
CA ALA A 45 26.04 9.28 20.01
C ALA A 45 27.54 9.38 20.34
N SER A 46 28.06 8.36 21.02
CA SER A 46 29.44 8.33 21.56
C SER A 46 30.54 8.35 20.50
N GLU A 47 30.24 7.86 19.30
CA GLU A 47 31.16 7.87 18.17
C GLU A 47 31.45 9.31 17.73
N SER A 48 32.64 9.59 17.24
CA SER A 48 32.95 10.91 16.68
C SER A 48 32.60 10.96 15.18
N PHE A 49 32.29 12.15 14.67
CA PHE A 49 32.20 12.35 13.23
C PHE A 49 33.58 12.24 12.58
N GLU A 50 33.66 11.53 11.46
CA GLU A 50 34.87 11.37 10.67
C GLU A 50 34.77 12.12 9.34
N PRO A 51 35.87 12.64 8.77
CA PRO A 51 35.85 13.27 7.45
C PRO A 51 35.44 12.27 6.35
N PHE A 52 34.65 12.73 5.39
CA PHE A 52 34.26 12.01 4.18
C PHE A 52 34.67 12.81 2.94
N ASP A 53 35.64 12.30 2.16
CA ASP A 53 36.02 12.90 0.88
C ASP A 53 35.27 12.24 -0.28
N SER A 54 34.27 12.96 -0.82
CA SER A 54 33.46 12.54 -1.96
C SER A 54 34.24 12.12 -3.22
N LYS A 55 35.54 12.44 -3.34
CA LYS A 55 36.36 12.07 -4.50
C LYS A 55 37.11 10.77 -4.32
N THR A 56 37.44 10.40 -3.08
CA THR A 56 38.36 9.30 -2.78
C THR A 56 37.74 8.23 -1.87
N MET A 57 36.65 8.55 -1.19
CA MET A 57 35.96 7.66 -0.27
C MET A 57 34.63 7.17 -0.84
N HIS A 58 34.30 5.94 -0.44
CA HIS A 58 33.01 5.32 -0.69
C HIS A 58 32.34 4.99 0.65
N TRP A 59 31.03 4.81 0.61
CA TRP A 59 30.27 4.21 1.70
C TRP A 59 29.69 2.88 1.24
N TYR A 60 29.42 1.98 2.18
CA TYR A 60 29.26 0.54 1.88
C TYR A 60 27.94 -0.01 2.43
N GLY A 61 27.35 -0.95 1.69
CA GLY A 61 26.14 -1.70 2.02
C GLY A 61 26.27 -3.16 1.60
N PRO A 62 25.17 -3.92 1.44
CA PRO A 62 23.76 -3.51 1.52
C PRO A 62 23.20 -3.43 2.95
N ASP A 63 22.03 -2.80 3.09
CA ASP A 63 21.20 -2.72 4.29
C ASP A 63 21.88 -2.06 5.51
N GLU A 64 22.50 -0.90 5.26
CA GLU A 64 23.33 -0.18 6.22
C GLU A 64 22.89 1.29 6.33
N HIS A 65 23.13 1.88 7.51
CA HIS A 65 22.75 3.26 7.82
C HIS A 65 23.96 4.15 8.09
N TYR A 66 23.91 5.35 7.54
CA TYR A 66 24.94 6.37 7.66
C TYR A 66 24.31 7.73 7.90
N TRP A 67 25.04 8.60 8.59
CA TRP A 67 24.68 9.99 8.80
C TRP A 67 25.76 10.89 8.24
N PHE A 68 25.46 11.64 7.18
CA PHE A 68 26.40 12.63 6.62
C PHE A 68 26.02 14.04 7.06
N ARG A 69 27.01 14.89 7.28
CA ARG A 69 26.84 16.28 7.69
C ARG A 69 27.80 17.21 6.97
N ALA A 70 27.33 18.39 6.60
CA ALA A 70 28.17 19.51 6.21
C ALA A 70 27.53 20.84 6.63
N ASP A 71 28.38 21.82 6.97
CA ASP A 71 27.96 23.22 7.13
C ASP A 71 28.35 23.97 5.83
N PHE A 72 27.37 24.49 5.11
CA PHE A 72 27.58 25.21 3.84
C PHE A 72 27.32 26.71 4.02
N THR A 73 28.35 27.52 3.82
CA THR A 73 28.23 28.99 3.83
C THR A 73 28.01 29.52 2.41
N VAL A 74 26.94 30.29 2.23
CA VAL A 74 26.54 30.82 0.91
C VAL A 74 27.63 31.76 0.37
N PRO A 75 28.23 31.45 -0.80
CA PRO A 75 29.22 32.31 -1.42
C PRO A 75 28.57 33.51 -2.12
N GLU A 76 29.33 34.60 -2.29
CA GLU A 76 28.83 35.85 -2.91
C GLU A 76 28.21 35.63 -4.30
N LYS A 77 28.71 34.67 -5.07
CA LYS A 77 28.21 34.33 -6.41
C LYS A 77 26.78 33.75 -6.44
N LEU A 78 26.24 33.35 -5.28
CA LEU A 78 24.84 32.91 -5.10
C LEU A 78 23.96 33.97 -4.41
N ASN A 79 24.49 35.14 -4.08
CA ASN A 79 23.73 36.19 -3.41
C ASN A 79 22.53 36.63 -4.28
N ASN A 80 21.34 36.69 -3.68
CA ASN A 80 20.05 36.99 -4.30
C ASN A 80 19.66 36.05 -5.46
N LYS A 81 20.11 34.79 -5.42
CA LYS A 81 19.77 33.78 -6.43
C LYS A 81 19.09 32.57 -5.81
N PRO A 82 18.30 31.81 -6.59
CA PRO A 82 17.78 30.52 -6.15
C PRO A 82 18.93 29.55 -5.88
N MET A 83 18.93 28.95 -4.69
CA MET A 83 19.91 27.96 -4.28
C MET A 83 19.24 26.60 -4.12
N TRP A 84 19.70 25.65 -4.91
CA TRP A 84 19.23 24.27 -4.91
C TRP A 84 20.34 23.36 -4.39
N MET A 85 19.98 22.34 -3.62
CA MET A 85 20.88 21.25 -3.29
C MET A 85 20.62 20.09 -4.23
N HIS A 86 21.68 19.37 -4.59
CA HIS A 86 21.61 18.23 -5.48
C HIS A 86 22.52 17.10 -5.00
N VAL A 87 21.96 15.89 -4.87
CA VAL A 87 22.63 14.72 -4.29
C VAL A 87 22.63 13.55 -5.27
N LYS A 88 23.76 12.84 -5.37
CA LYS A 88 23.96 11.69 -6.26
C LYS A 88 24.83 10.59 -5.64
N THR A 89 24.54 9.33 -5.99
CA THR A 89 25.22 8.14 -5.43
C THR A 89 25.89 7.22 -6.46
N GLN A 90 26.28 7.73 -7.64
CA GLN A 90 26.76 7.00 -8.83
C GLN A 90 25.76 6.08 -9.54
N ILE A 91 24.66 5.70 -8.87
CA ILE A 91 23.64 4.82 -9.44
C ILE A 91 22.67 5.62 -10.32
N GLU A 92 22.30 5.07 -11.48
CA GLU A 92 21.32 5.64 -12.44
C GLU A 92 20.24 4.63 -12.87
N ASP A 93 20.10 3.52 -12.16
CA ASP A 93 19.03 2.53 -12.33
C ASP A 93 17.60 3.08 -12.12
N TRP A 94 16.58 2.30 -12.51
CA TRP A 94 15.18 2.74 -12.49
C TRP A 94 14.39 2.34 -11.23
N ASP A 95 14.84 1.31 -10.49
CA ASP A 95 14.13 0.77 -9.31
C ASP A 95 14.53 1.53 -8.03
N ASP A 96 13.79 2.57 -7.70
CA ASP A 96 14.09 3.43 -6.55
C ASP A 96 13.97 2.72 -5.19
N ALA A 97 13.07 1.74 -5.09
CA ALA A 97 12.63 1.18 -3.81
C ALA A 97 13.75 0.44 -3.06
N LYS A 98 14.78 0.01 -3.78
CA LYS A 98 15.91 -0.78 -3.27
C LYS A 98 17.26 -0.08 -3.38
N ASN A 99 17.26 1.15 -3.86
CA ASN A 99 18.45 1.99 -4.04
C ASN A 99 18.71 2.87 -2.80
N PRO A 100 19.88 3.55 -2.73
CA PRO A 100 20.17 4.48 -1.65
C PRO A 100 19.13 5.57 -1.52
N GLN A 101 18.67 5.80 -0.29
CA GLN A 101 17.62 6.76 0.02
C GLN A 101 18.04 7.62 1.21
N PHE A 102 17.63 8.89 1.20
CA PHE A 102 18.02 9.86 2.21
C PHE A 102 16.82 10.65 2.74
N LEU A 103 16.88 11.07 4.00
CA LEU A 103 16.10 12.20 4.52
C LEU A 103 17.04 13.37 4.79
N LEU A 104 16.82 14.49 4.11
CA LEU A 104 17.56 15.73 4.35
C LEU A 104 16.96 16.49 5.54
N PHE A 105 17.81 16.90 6.46
CA PHE A 105 17.53 17.93 7.44
C PHE A 105 18.33 19.20 7.11
N VAL A 106 17.66 20.34 7.14
CA VAL A 106 18.27 21.67 6.97
C VAL A 106 18.08 22.44 8.25
N ASN A 107 19.17 22.82 8.92
CA ASN A 107 19.14 23.48 10.22
C ASN A 107 18.25 22.72 11.24
N ASN A 108 18.46 21.41 11.33
CA ASN A 108 17.73 20.45 12.15
C ASN A 108 16.26 20.18 11.76
N ALA A 109 15.75 20.76 10.67
CA ALA A 109 14.38 20.53 10.23
C ALA A 109 14.32 19.52 9.08
N ALA A 110 13.56 18.43 9.25
CA ALA A 110 13.27 17.47 8.18
C ALA A 110 12.63 18.18 6.98
N THR A 111 13.31 18.13 5.83
CA THR A 111 13.02 19.00 4.68
C THR A 111 12.49 18.23 3.49
N GLN A 112 13.20 17.21 3.01
CA GLN A 112 12.80 16.44 1.83
C GLN A 112 13.45 15.05 1.85
N GLY A 113 12.73 14.04 1.39
CA GLY A 113 13.37 12.80 0.95
C GLY A 113 14.21 13.03 -0.31
N ILE A 114 15.31 12.30 -0.44
CA ILE A 114 16.14 12.27 -1.63
C ILE A 114 16.30 10.82 -2.05
N ASP A 115 16.07 10.58 -3.32
CA ASP A 115 16.08 9.28 -3.94
C ASP A 115 16.45 9.44 -5.43
N MET A 116 16.29 8.40 -6.23
CA MET A 116 16.66 8.44 -7.65
C MET A 116 15.82 9.40 -8.48
N HIS A 117 14.58 9.66 -8.06
CA HIS A 117 13.61 10.54 -8.71
C HIS A 117 13.59 11.95 -8.09
N HIS A 118 14.09 12.10 -6.85
CA HIS A 118 14.10 13.33 -6.06
C HIS A 118 15.52 13.81 -5.71
N ARG A 119 16.34 14.04 -6.73
CA ARG A 119 17.76 14.45 -6.53
C ARG A 119 17.96 15.92 -6.22
N GLU A 120 16.99 16.77 -6.55
CA GLU A 120 17.05 18.23 -6.36
C GLU A 120 16.19 18.65 -5.17
N VAL A 121 16.68 19.62 -4.39
CA VAL A 121 15.94 20.24 -3.28
C VAL A 121 16.09 21.75 -3.37
N LEU A 122 15.00 22.50 -3.49
CA LEU A 122 15.05 23.96 -3.39
C LEU A 122 15.27 24.37 -1.93
N LEU A 123 16.41 24.97 -1.60
CA LEU A 123 16.70 25.44 -0.24
C LEU A 123 16.11 26.84 0.02
N THR A 124 16.29 27.75 -0.95
CA THR A 124 15.75 29.12 -0.90
C THR A 124 15.66 29.71 -2.29
N GLU A 125 14.64 30.52 -2.56
CA GLU A 125 14.49 31.27 -3.81
C GLU A 125 15.47 32.44 -3.92
N SER A 126 16.00 32.91 -2.78
CA SER A 126 16.91 34.04 -2.71
C SER A 126 17.92 33.82 -1.58
N ALA A 127 19.05 33.20 -1.90
CA ALA A 127 20.13 32.99 -0.95
C ALA A 127 20.79 34.32 -0.56
N LYS A 128 21.26 34.42 0.68
CA LYS A 128 21.99 35.59 1.18
C LYS A 128 23.43 35.20 1.42
N ALA A 129 24.37 35.98 0.88
CA ALA A 129 25.79 35.72 1.08
C ALA A 129 26.14 35.69 2.58
N ASN A 130 27.00 34.76 2.96
CA ASN A 130 27.46 34.49 4.33
C ASN A 130 26.44 33.85 5.29
N ASP A 131 25.20 33.58 4.87
CA ASP A 131 24.33 32.68 5.63
C ASP A 131 24.94 31.27 5.62
N THR A 132 24.91 30.56 6.75
CA THR A 132 25.36 29.17 6.86
C THR A 132 24.17 28.25 7.07
N TYR A 133 24.12 27.18 6.27
CA TYR A 133 23.13 26.11 6.37
C TYR A 133 23.81 24.85 6.88
N ARG A 134 23.30 24.29 7.97
CA ARG A 134 23.66 22.94 8.39
C ARG A 134 22.83 21.93 7.61
N LEU A 135 23.51 21.00 6.95
CA LEU A 135 22.93 19.97 6.11
C LEU A 135 23.24 18.62 6.73
N ASP A 136 22.20 17.87 7.06
CA ASP A 136 22.32 16.50 7.55
C ASP A 136 21.55 15.54 6.63
N LEU A 137 22.16 14.40 6.32
CA LEU A 137 21.58 13.34 5.49
C LEU A 137 21.50 12.06 6.31
N GLN A 138 20.30 11.73 6.79
CA GLN A 138 19.98 10.40 7.27
C GLN A 138 19.94 9.47 6.06
N SER A 139 20.87 8.52 5.99
CA SER A 139 21.16 7.76 4.76
C SER A 139 20.98 6.28 4.97
N TYR A 140 20.30 5.63 4.02
CA TYR A 140 20.14 4.18 3.95
C TYR A 140 20.70 3.69 2.61
N THR A 141 21.51 2.63 2.62
CA THR A 141 22.19 2.13 1.41
C THR A 141 21.28 1.37 0.45
N GLY A 142 20.10 0.92 0.87
CA GLY A 142 19.30 0.00 0.06
C GLY A 142 19.86 -1.42 0.08
N ILE A 143 19.29 -2.32 -0.73
CA ILE A 143 19.62 -3.76 -0.70
C ILE A 143 20.30 -4.27 -1.98
N LEU A 144 20.39 -3.45 -3.03
CA LEU A 144 20.89 -3.90 -4.34
C LEU A 144 22.41 -3.86 -4.49
N HIS A 145 23.05 -2.83 -3.96
CA HIS A 145 24.47 -2.55 -4.21
C HIS A 145 25.27 -2.54 -2.91
N SER A 146 26.57 -2.77 -3.04
CA SER A 146 27.49 -2.89 -1.90
C SER A 146 28.40 -1.68 -1.70
N GLU A 147 28.50 -0.80 -2.69
CA GLU A 147 29.44 0.33 -2.68
C GLU A 147 28.83 1.54 -3.40
N PHE A 148 29.07 2.72 -2.83
CA PHE A 148 28.43 3.95 -3.25
C PHE A 148 29.38 5.15 -3.14
N ASN A 149 29.29 6.05 -4.11
CA ASN A 149 29.77 7.42 -3.98
C ASN A 149 28.71 8.26 -3.28
N LEU A 150 29.11 9.43 -2.79
CA LEU A 150 28.20 10.49 -2.39
C LEU A 150 28.71 11.83 -2.90
N PHE A 151 27.96 12.44 -3.82
CA PHE A 151 28.22 13.78 -4.32
C PHE A 151 27.10 14.70 -3.86
N VAL A 152 27.47 15.80 -3.20
CA VAL A 152 26.54 16.86 -2.80
C VAL A 152 27.00 18.17 -3.42
N GLU A 153 26.11 18.82 -4.15
CA GLU A 153 26.37 20.08 -4.87
C GLU A 153 25.28 21.10 -4.58
N MET A 154 25.65 22.39 -4.56
CA MET A 154 24.72 23.50 -4.68
C MET A 154 24.63 23.95 -6.13
N LEU A 155 23.42 24.17 -6.62
CA LEU A 155 23.11 24.59 -7.98
C LEU A 155 22.41 25.95 -7.98
N GLU A 156 22.76 26.79 -8.94
CA GLU A 156 21.90 27.89 -9.40
C GLU A 156 21.09 27.38 -10.59
N ILE A 157 19.76 27.32 -10.43
CA ILE A 157 18.85 26.94 -11.51
C ILE A 157 18.06 28.18 -11.93
N ASP A 158 18.18 28.58 -13.20
CA ASP A 158 17.48 29.74 -13.75
C ASP A 158 15.99 29.43 -13.95
N PRO A 159 15.09 30.14 -13.26
CA PRO A 159 13.65 29.84 -13.31
C PRO A 159 13.03 30.12 -14.68
N LYS A 160 13.53 31.09 -15.46
CA LYS A 160 12.97 31.44 -16.77
C LYS A 160 13.37 30.43 -17.83
N ILE A 161 14.62 29.97 -17.82
CA ILE A 161 15.07 28.91 -18.72
C ILE A 161 14.32 27.61 -18.40
N ARG A 162 14.19 27.26 -17.12
CA ARG A 162 13.43 26.07 -16.69
C ARG A 162 11.94 26.16 -17.05
N GLN A 163 11.35 27.35 -16.94
CA GLN A 163 9.98 27.58 -17.37
C GLN A 163 9.79 27.30 -18.86
N LEU A 164 10.63 27.89 -19.73
CA LEU A 164 10.50 27.69 -21.18
C LEU A 164 10.73 26.23 -21.58
N TYR A 165 11.68 25.56 -20.93
CA TYR A 165 11.91 24.13 -21.12
C TYR A 165 10.63 23.31 -20.92
N TYR A 166 9.91 23.49 -19.81
CA TYR A 166 8.66 22.77 -19.58
C TYR A 166 7.51 23.25 -20.49
N ASP A 167 7.47 24.53 -20.82
CA ASP A 167 6.47 25.09 -21.74
C ASP A 167 6.57 24.47 -23.14
N LEU A 168 7.76 24.06 -23.58
CA LEU A 168 8.00 23.33 -24.83
C LEU A 168 7.88 21.81 -24.69
N LYS A 169 8.45 21.23 -23.62
CA LYS A 169 8.53 19.77 -23.43
C LYS A 169 7.15 19.12 -23.31
N VAL A 170 6.28 19.68 -22.47
CA VAL A 170 4.96 19.09 -22.18
C VAL A 170 4.12 18.90 -23.45
N PRO A 171 3.86 19.93 -24.28
CA PRO A 171 3.09 19.72 -25.51
C PRO A 171 3.80 18.80 -26.52
N LEU A 172 5.13 18.81 -26.58
CA LEU A 172 5.91 17.91 -27.44
C LEU A 172 5.70 16.43 -27.05
N GLU A 173 5.61 16.14 -25.76
CA GLU A 173 5.40 14.80 -25.21
C GLU A 173 4.00 14.22 -25.46
N ALA A 174 3.06 15.01 -25.97
CA ALA A 174 1.76 14.54 -26.42
C ALA A 174 1.80 13.91 -27.83
N PHE A 175 2.78 14.28 -28.66
CA PHE A 175 2.83 13.91 -30.08
C PHE A 175 2.83 12.41 -30.37
N PRO A 176 3.41 11.52 -29.53
CA PRO A 176 3.30 10.07 -29.74
C PRO A 176 1.86 9.55 -29.77
N ARG A 177 0.90 10.26 -29.17
CA ARG A 177 -0.53 9.91 -29.13
C ARG A 177 -1.39 10.69 -30.10
N MET A 178 -0.81 11.54 -30.92
CA MET A 178 -1.54 12.34 -31.91
C MET A 178 -1.21 11.85 -33.31
N ASP A 179 -2.22 11.70 -34.17
CA ASP A 179 -1.99 11.43 -35.58
C ASP A 179 -1.14 12.56 -36.21
N LYS A 180 -0.23 12.23 -37.14
CA LYS A 180 0.62 13.23 -37.80
C LYS A 180 -0.17 14.22 -38.65
N GLU A 181 -1.31 13.80 -39.17
CA GLU A 181 -2.24 14.61 -39.97
C GLU A 181 -3.32 15.28 -39.10
N ASP A 182 -3.32 15.03 -37.78
CA ASP A 182 -4.22 15.72 -36.86
C ASP A 182 -3.92 17.23 -36.86
N ARG A 183 -4.98 18.01 -37.09
CA ARG A 183 -4.88 19.47 -37.19
C ARG A 183 -4.35 20.10 -35.90
N ASN A 184 -4.76 19.60 -34.72
CA ASN A 184 -4.29 20.17 -33.45
C ASN A 184 -2.79 19.91 -33.29
N ARG A 185 -2.32 18.71 -33.61
CA ARG A 185 -0.88 18.39 -33.61
C ARG A 185 -0.09 19.33 -34.50
N MET A 186 -0.52 19.52 -35.75
CA MET A 186 0.18 20.39 -36.71
C MET A 186 0.24 21.85 -36.23
N GLU A 187 -0.85 22.35 -35.65
CA GLU A 187 -0.90 23.71 -35.09
C GLU A 187 0.00 23.86 -33.86
N ILE A 188 0.00 22.88 -32.94
CA ILE A 188 0.91 22.86 -31.78
C ILE A 188 2.37 22.81 -32.27
N GLU A 189 2.71 21.91 -33.19
CA GLU A 189 4.07 21.78 -33.75
C GLU A 189 4.55 23.10 -34.37
N ALA A 190 3.67 23.80 -35.11
CA ALA A 190 3.99 25.11 -35.68
C ALA A 190 4.27 26.17 -34.59
N ILE A 191 3.47 26.20 -33.51
CA ILE A 191 3.68 27.12 -32.39
C ILE A 191 5.00 26.82 -31.67
N LEU A 192 5.30 25.55 -31.38
CA LEU A 192 6.55 25.16 -30.74
C LEU A 192 7.77 25.52 -31.61
N ASN A 193 7.68 25.26 -32.92
CA ASN A 193 8.72 25.62 -33.87
C ASN A 193 8.94 27.15 -33.97
N ASN A 194 7.87 27.94 -33.94
CA ASN A 194 7.97 29.40 -33.93
C ASN A 194 8.55 29.93 -32.62
N THR A 195 8.22 29.30 -31.49
CA THR A 195 8.78 29.63 -30.17
C THR A 195 10.30 29.50 -30.19
N ILE A 196 10.83 28.37 -30.65
CA ILE A 196 12.29 28.15 -30.68
C ILE A 196 13.01 29.07 -31.68
N ASN A 197 12.31 29.60 -32.70
CA ASN A 197 12.91 30.55 -33.65
C ASN A 197 13.22 31.91 -33.01
N TYR A 198 12.60 32.26 -31.87
CA TYR A 198 12.93 33.48 -31.14
C TYR A 198 14.25 33.38 -30.37
N LEU A 199 14.72 32.17 -30.06
CA LEU A 199 15.85 31.94 -29.16
C LEU A 199 17.19 32.22 -29.82
N ASP A 200 18.00 33.04 -29.17
CA ASP A 200 19.40 33.27 -29.52
C ASP A 200 20.34 32.48 -28.60
N LEU A 201 20.71 31.27 -29.02
CA LEU A 201 21.57 30.37 -28.24
C LEU A 201 23.08 30.57 -28.49
N ARG A 202 23.49 31.62 -29.21
CA ARG A 202 24.90 31.83 -29.59
C ARG A 202 25.78 32.21 -28.41
N ASN A 203 25.24 32.98 -27.46
CA ASN A 203 25.93 33.40 -26.24
C ASN A 203 24.99 33.29 -25.03
N PRO A 204 24.81 32.08 -24.46
CA PRO A 204 23.92 31.87 -23.33
C PRO A 204 24.24 32.79 -22.14
N TYR A 205 23.21 33.17 -21.38
CA TYR A 205 23.29 34.09 -20.23
C TYR A 205 23.66 35.54 -20.55
N SER A 206 23.83 35.91 -21.83
CA SER A 206 23.96 37.30 -22.26
C SER A 206 22.62 38.06 -22.20
N LYS A 207 22.68 39.39 -22.29
CA LYS A 207 21.48 40.22 -22.37
C LYS A 207 20.63 39.83 -23.60
N GLU A 208 21.27 39.62 -24.74
CA GLU A 208 20.61 39.24 -26.00
C GLU A 208 19.92 37.88 -25.86
N PHE A 209 20.54 36.91 -25.17
CA PHE A 209 19.91 35.63 -24.85
C PHE A 209 18.64 35.82 -24.01
N TYR A 210 18.70 36.59 -22.93
CA TYR A 210 17.51 36.82 -22.08
C TYR A 210 16.43 37.64 -22.79
N ASP A 211 16.78 38.64 -23.60
CA ASP A 211 15.84 39.37 -24.44
C ASP A 211 15.13 38.44 -25.45
N SER A 212 15.85 37.44 -25.96
CA SER A 212 15.31 36.39 -26.85
C SER A 212 14.40 35.40 -26.09
N LEU A 213 14.77 35.04 -24.85
CA LEU A 213 14.02 34.15 -23.96
C LEU A 213 12.67 34.75 -23.58
N GLU A 214 12.63 36.04 -23.23
CA GLU A 214 11.40 36.77 -22.92
C GLU A 214 10.44 36.80 -24.11
N LYS A 215 10.96 37.00 -25.32
CA LYS A 215 10.14 36.95 -26.55
C LYS A 215 9.55 35.56 -26.78
N ALA A 216 10.35 34.50 -26.59
CA ALA A 216 9.89 33.13 -26.72
C ALA A 216 8.81 32.80 -25.68
N LEU A 217 9.03 33.15 -24.41
CA LEU A 217 8.06 32.98 -23.31
C LEU A 217 6.75 33.73 -23.58
N ALA A 218 6.82 35.00 -24.00
CA ALA A 218 5.64 35.79 -24.33
C ALA A 218 4.85 35.20 -25.49
N TYR A 219 5.55 34.71 -26.53
CA TYR A 219 4.91 34.10 -27.69
C TYR A 219 4.20 32.78 -27.33
N ILE A 220 4.88 31.84 -26.67
CA ILE A 220 4.27 30.54 -26.36
C ILE A 220 3.11 30.66 -25.37
N LYS A 221 3.25 31.56 -24.38
CA LYS A 221 2.17 31.86 -23.43
C LYS A 221 0.90 32.27 -24.18
N LYS A 222 1.00 33.23 -25.10
CA LYS A 222 -0.14 33.70 -25.87
C LYS A 222 -0.65 32.64 -26.84
N ALA A 223 0.21 32.13 -27.72
CA ALA A 223 -0.21 31.28 -28.83
C ALA A 223 -0.72 29.90 -28.39
N LEU A 224 -0.13 29.31 -27.35
CA LEU A 224 -0.47 27.96 -26.90
C LEU A 224 -1.35 27.96 -25.64
N TYR A 225 -0.93 28.72 -24.61
CA TYR A 225 -1.55 28.65 -23.29
C TYR A 225 -2.66 29.69 -23.05
N GLU A 226 -2.96 30.54 -24.03
CA GLU A 226 -4.11 31.46 -24.02
C GLU A 226 -5.01 31.19 -25.25
N ASP A 227 -4.51 31.38 -26.48
CA ASP A 227 -5.29 31.28 -27.72
C ASP A 227 -5.78 29.84 -28.02
N LYS A 228 -5.07 28.82 -27.52
CA LYS A 228 -5.36 27.38 -27.71
C LYS A 228 -5.81 26.68 -26.43
N ALA A 229 -5.99 27.41 -25.34
CA ALA A 229 -6.36 26.89 -24.03
C ALA A 229 -7.88 26.94 -23.79
N GLY A 230 -8.33 26.40 -22.65
CA GLY A 230 -9.72 26.47 -22.18
C GLY A 230 -10.60 25.27 -22.54
N TYR A 231 -10.05 24.26 -23.21
CA TYR A 231 -10.80 23.06 -23.60
C TYR A 231 -10.95 22.08 -22.42
N SER A 232 -12.08 21.39 -22.38
CA SER A 232 -12.41 20.41 -21.33
C SER A 232 -13.24 19.24 -21.84
N ASP A 233 -13.10 18.93 -23.13
CA ASP A 233 -13.80 17.80 -23.77
C ASP A 233 -13.45 16.48 -23.08
N VAL A 234 -12.17 16.32 -22.70
CA VAL A 234 -11.65 15.23 -21.89
C VAL A 234 -10.92 15.81 -20.70
N ILE A 235 -11.24 15.28 -19.52
CA ILE A 235 -10.62 15.67 -18.25
C ILE A 235 -9.85 14.47 -17.69
N ALA A 236 -8.68 14.75 -17.13
CA ALA A 236 -7.94 13.82 -16.30
C ALA A 236 -7.90 14.42 -14.90
N THR A 237 -8.74 13.90 -14.01
CA THR A 237 -8.71 14.26 -12.60
C THR A 237 -7.54 13.54 -11.94
N CYS A 238 -6.56 14.31 -11.48
CA CYS A 238 -5.29 13.81 -10.97
C CYS A 238 -5.22 14.00 -9.46
N ILE A 239 -4.77 12.96 -8.76
CA ILE A 239 -4.45 12.99 -7.33
C ILE A 239 -3.05 12.41 -7.13
N GLY A 240 -2.19 13.15 -6.44
CA GLY A 240 -0.88 12.64 -6.07
C GLY A 240 -1.03 11.48 -5.09
N HIS A 241 -0.26 10.42 -5.30
CA HIS A 241 -0.30 9.22 -4.48
C HIS A 241 1.11 8.64 -4.35
N THR A 242 1.38 7.99 -3.22
CA THR A 242 2.55 7.14 -3.07
C THR A 242 2.11 5.86 -2.38
N HIS A 243 2.09 4.78 -3.15
CA HIS A 243 1.87 3.47 -2.57
C HIS A 243 3.16 3.08 -1.82
N ILE A 244 3.04 2.66 -0.56
CA ILE A 244 4.17 2.20 0.23
C ILE A 244 3.79 0.84 0.79
N ASP A 245 4.48 -0.19 0.35
CA ASP A 245 4.29 -1.51 0.93
C ASP A 245 4.76 -1.52 2.37
N VAL A 246 3.89 -1.97 3.27
CA VAL A 246 4.21 -2.03 4.70
C VAL A 246 5.37 -2.99 4.95
N ALA A 247 5.46 -4.05 4.15
CA ALA A 247 6.66 -4.87 3.97
C ALA A 247 6.57 -5.60 2.62
N TRP A 248 7.70 -5.70 1.92
CA TRP A 248 7.82 -6.45 0.67
C TRP A 248 9.27 -6.89 0.44
N TRP A 249 10.06 -6.08 -0.28
CA TRP A 249 11.53 -6.22 -0.39
C TRP A 249 12.28 -5.64 0.82
N TRP A 250 11.55 -5.18 1.83
CA TRP A 250 12.07 -4.62 3.07
C TRP A 250 11.14 -4.99 4.23
N THR A 251 11.64 -4.83 5.44
CA THR A 251 10.89 -5.08 6.67
C THR A 251 9.99 -3.89 7.04
N VAL A 252 9.04 -4.11 7.94
CA VAL A 252 8.19 -3.04 8.51
C VAL A 252 9.00 -1.91 9.13
N GLU A 253 10.16 -2.22 9.71
CA GLU A 253 11.04 -1.21 10.31
C GLU A 253 11.56 -0.23 9.25
N GLN A 254 11.95 -0.74 8.08
CA GLN A 254 12.41 0.11 6.99
C GLN A 254 11.28 0.98 6.41
N THR A 255 10.04 0.49 6.44
CA THR A 255 8.88 1.29 6.04
C THR A 255 8.71 2.53 6.91
N ARG A 256 9.03 2.47 8.21
CA ARG A 256 8.97 3.66 9.09
C ARG A 256 9.86 4.79 8.59
N GLU A 257 11.00 4.48 7.98
CA GLU A 257 11.90 5.46 7.34
C GLU A 257 11.38 5.92 5.98
N LYS A 258 10.87 4.99 5.15
CA LYS A 258 10.28 5.29 3.84
C LYS A 258 9.13 6.29 3.93
N VAL A 259 8.30 6.17 4.97
CA VAL A 259 7.21 7.10 5.26
C VAL A 259 7.74 8.51 5.52
N GLY A 260 8.73 8.65 6.41
CA GLY A 260 9.33 9.96 6.72
C GLY A 260 9.85 10.66 5.48
N ARG A 261 10.62 9.94 4.65
CA ARG A 261 11.19 10.45 3.39
C ARG A 261 10.13 10.85 2.38
N SER A 262 9.18 9.96 2.11
CA SER A 262 8.14 10.20 1.10
C SER A 262 7.23 11.37 1.50
N PHE A 263 6.81 11.42 2.78
CA PHE A 263 5.90 12.47 3.24
C PHE A 263 6.61 13.82 3.39
N ALA A 264 7.90 13.85 3.75
CA ALA A 264 8.71 15.07 3.69
C ALA A 264 8.78 15.62 2.25
N THR A 265 8.99 14.76 1.25
CA THR A 265 8.96 15.16 -0.17
C THR A 265 7.61 15.73 -0.58
N VAL A 266 6.50 15.07 -0.23
CA VAL A 266 5.16 15.59 -0.53
C VAL A 266 4.93 16.96 0.12
N LEU A 267 5.28 17.12 1.39
CA LEU A 267 5.14 18.40 2.10
C LEU A 267 5.98 19.50 1.45
N LYS A 268 7.21 19.19 1.03
CA LYS A 268 8.08 20.12 0.31
C LYS A 268 7.48 20.55 -1.02
N LEU A 269 6.93 19.62 -1.79
CA LEU A 269 6.24 19.94 -3.04
C LEU A 269 4.96 20.74 -2.80
N MET A 270 4.26 20.53 -1.68
CA MET A 270 3.13 21.38 -1.32
C MET A 270 3.56 22.81 -1.00
N ASP A 271 4.76 23.03 -0.47
CA ASP A 271 5.30 24.38 -0.28
C ASP A 271 5.53 25.09 -1.63
N GLU A 272 5.93 24.35 -2.66
CA GLU A 272 6.31 24.88 -3.98
C GLU A 272 5.13 24.97 -4.99
N TYR A 273 4.12 24.11 -4.88
CA TYR A 273 3.03 24.00 -5.84
C TYR A 273 1.65 24.13 -5.16
N PRO A 274 1.07 25.34 -5.04
CA PRO A 274 -0.16 25.58 -4.27
C PRO A 274 -1.38 24.74 -4.66
N ASN A 275 -1.52 24.40 -5.95
CA ASN A 275 -2.64 23.60 -6.46
C ASN A 275 -2.44 22.08 -6.29
N TYR A 276 -1.28 21.64 -5.81
CA TYR A 276 -0.99 20.22 -5.61
C TYR A 276 -1.89 19.63 -4.53
N LYS A 277 -2.55 18.52 -4.88
CA LYS A 277 -3.32 17.68 -3.96
C LYS A 277 -2.71 16.28 -3.89
N PHE A 278 -2.71 15.72 -2.69
CA PHE A 278 -2.14 14.39 -2.42
C PHE A 278 -3.09 13.56 -1.55
N MET A 279 -3.05 12.24 -1.72
CA MET A 279 -3.78 11.28 -0.91
C MET A 279 -2.86 10.13 -0.47
N SER A 280 -3.06 9.63 0.75
CA SER A 280 -2.46 8.38 1.23
C SER A 280 -3.51 7.52 1.94
N SER A 281 -3.53 6.23 1.57
CA SER A 281 -4.58 5.24 1.84
C SER A 281 -4.50 4.53 3.20
N GLN A 282 -3.33 4.52 3.83
CA GLN A 282 -3.01 3.60 4.93
C GLN A 282 -2.78 4.32 6.27
N PRO A 283 -3.73 4.28 7.22
CA PRO A 283 -3.59 4.76 8.61
C PRO A 283 -2.28 4.34 9.29
N GLN A 284 -1.82 3.11 9.05
CA GLN A 284 -0.56 2.60 9.61
C GLN A 284 0.65 3.47 9.24
N LEU A 285 0.68 4.08 8.04
CA LEU A 285 1.76 4.98 7.63
C LEU A 285 1.72 6.29 8.42
N TYR A 286 0.53 6.87 8.60
CA TYR A 286 0.35 8.07 9.44
C TYR A 286 0.75 7.80 10.89
N TYR A 287 0.42 6.60 11.40
CA TYR A 287 0.83 6.17 12.73
C TYR A 287 2.36 6.10 12.86
N PHE A 288 3.05 5.53 11.87
CA PHE A 288 4.52 5.51 11.85
C PHE A 288 5.13 6.92 11.79
N LEU A 289 4.56 7.82 10.97
CA LEU A 289 5.02 9.20 10.90
C LEU A 289 4.82 9.92 12.24
N LYS A 290 3.66 9.74 12.88
CA LYS A 290 3.34 10.33 14.18
C LYS A 290 4.32 9.89 15.27
N GLU A 291 4.72 8.62 15.27
CA GLU A 291 5.69 8.09 16.24
C GLU A 291 7.12 8.57 15.98
N ARG A 292 7.56 8.57 14.71
CA ARG A 292 8.98 8.76 14.36
C ARG A 292 9.35 10.19 13.98
N TYR A 293 8.42 10.97 13.42
CA TYR A 293 8.65 12.34 12.94
C TYR A 293 7.43 13.25 13.27
N PRO A 294 7.18 13.53 14.57
CA PRO A 294 6.00 14.26 15.02
C PRO A 294 5.86 15.67 14.41
N GLU A 295 6.97 16.32 14.07
CA GLU A 295 7.01 17.62 13.39
C GLU A 295 6.50 17.54 11.94
N LEU A 296 6.87 16.49 11.20
CA LEU A 296 6.30 16.24 9.86
C LEU A 296 4.82 15.90 9.96
N TYR A 297 4.43 15.12 10.98
CA TYR A 297 3.04 14.79 11.23
C TYR A 297 2.20 16.03 11.52
N ALA A 298 2.71 16.97 12.32
CA ALA A 298 2.06 18.26 12.58
C ALA A 298 1.87 19.07 11.29
N ARG A 299 2.91 19.17 10.44
CA ARG A 299 2.80 19.83 9.12
C ARG A 299 1.77 19.17 8.22
N LEU A 300 1.73 17.85 8.19
CA LEU A 300 0.72 17.08 7.45
C LEU A 300 -0.70 17.42 7.93
N LYS A 301 -0.94 17.47 9.24
CA LYS A 301 -2.26 17.86 9.79
C LYS A 301 -2.70 19.23 9.32
N GLU A 302 -1.79 20.19 9.18
CA GLU A 302 -2.10 21.50 8.60
C GLU A 302 -2.47 21.40 7.11
N ARG A 303 -1.75 20.59 6.31
CA ARG A 303 -2.11 20.35 4.91
C ARG A 303 -3.47 19.65 4.72
N VAL A 304 -3.88 18.82 5.68
CA VAL A 304 -5.23 18.26 5.73
C VAL A 304 -6.27 19.34 5.97
N LYS A 305 -6.06 20.20 6.99
CA LYS A 305 -6.97 21.34 7.29
C LYS A 305 -7.09 22.32 6.13
N GLU A 306 -6.01 22.54 5.38
CA GLU A 306 -5.98 23.39 4.19
C GLU A 306 -6.72 22.80 2.97
N GLY A 307 -7.13 21.52 3.02
CA GLY A 307 -7.75 20.84 1.88
C GLY A 307 -6.76 20.53 0.76
N ARG A 308 -5.52 20.20 1.11
CA ARG A 308 -4.45 19.82 0.16
C ARG A 308 -3.98 18.38 0.33
N TRP A 309 -4.19 17.80 1.50
CA TRP A 309 -3.92 16.38 1.79
C TRP A 309 -5.22 15.66 2.13
N GLU A 310 -5.51 14.56 1.43
CA GLU A 310 -6.70 13.71 1.64
C GLU A 310 -6.31 12.44 2.42
N PRO A 311 -6.68 12.34 3.71
CA PRO A 311 -6.58 11.07 4.44
C PRO A 311 -7.78 10.18 4.08
N GLU A 312 -7.55 9.21 3.20
CA GLU A 312 -8.61 8.31 2.68
C GLU A 312 -8.14 6.83 2.70
N GLY A 313 -8.98 5.86 2.30
CA GLY A 313 -8.61 4.46 2.04
C GLY A 313 -9.34 3.42 2.90
N GLY A 314 -9.85 3.82 4.07
CA GLY A 314 -10.84 3.09 4.87
C GLY A 314 -10.31 1.95 5.77
N MET A 315 -9.36 1.14 5.32
CA MET A 315 -8.76 0.04 6.11
C MET A 315 -7.52 0.48 6.87
N TRP A 316 -7.09 -0.25 7.90
CA TRP A 316 -5.89 0.06 8.71
C TRP A 316 -4.59 -0.10 7.91
N VAL A 317 -4.52 -1.13 7.08
CA VAL A 317 -3.53 -1.33 6.00
C VAL A 317 -4.27 -1.72 4.71
N GLU A 318 -3.59 -1.70 3.56
CA GLU A 318 -4.14 -2.29 2.34
C GLU A 318 -4.11 -3.83 2.43
N ALA A 319 -5.12 -4.40 3.10
CA ALA A 319 -5.14 -5.79 3.50
C ALA A 319 -5.52 -6.75 2.36
N ASP A 320 -5.02 -7.99 2.43
CA ASP A 320 -5.49 -9.08 1.59
C ASP A 320 -6.99 -9.35 1.81
N CYS A 321 -7.72 -9.58 0.72
CA CYS A 321 -9.18 -9.72 0.74
C CYS A 321 -9.69 -11.16 0.52
N ASN A 322 -8.78 -12.15 0.46
CA ASN A 322 -9.11 -13.55 0.19
C ASN A 322 -8.86 -14.47 1.39
N LEU A 323 -7.69 -14.36 2.02
CA LEU A 323 -7.22 -15.18 3.12
C LEU A 323 -7.65 -14.64 4.49
N THR A 324 -7.89 -13.33 4.56
CA THR A 324 -8.36 -12.61 5.74
C THR A 324 -9.81 -12.98 6.08
N SER A 325 -10.10 -13.24 7.35
CA SER A 325 -11.47 -13.53 7.78
C SER A 325 -12.39 -12.30 7.66
N GLY A 326 -13.70 -12.52 7.55
CA GLY A 326 -14.68 -11.43 7.52
C GLY A 326 -14.63 -10.55 8.77
N GLU A 327 -14.41 -11.13 9.95
CA GLU A 327 -14.21 -10.36 11.20
C GLU A 327 -12.96 -9.48 11.09
N SER A 328 -11.83 -10.02 10.62
CA SER A 328 -10.63 -9.22 10.42
C SER A 328 -10.82 -8.09 9.41
N LEU A 329 -11.55 -8.29 8.30
CA LEU A 329 -11.89 -7.20 7.37
C LEU A 329 -12.73 -6.11 8.05
N VAL A 330 -13.68 -6.49 8.91
CA VAL A 330 -14.42 -5.53 9.74
C VAL A 330 -13.47 -4.78 10.69
N ARG A 331 -12.50 -5.47 11.30
CA ARG A 331 -11.48 -4.84 12.17
C ARG A 331 -10.56 -3.90 11.38
N GLN A 332 -10.18 -4.23 10.15
CA GLN A 332 -9.44 -3.32 9.27
C GLN A 332 -10.18 -1.98 9.14
N PHE A 333 -11.49 -2.00 8.87
CA PHE A 333 -12.30 -0.78 8.80
C PHE A 333 -12.46 -0.08 10.13
N ILE A 334 -12.74 -0.81 11.22
CA ILE A 334 -12.93 -0.22 12.55
C ILE A 334 -11.67 0.54 12.97
N HIS A 335 -10.49 -0.07 12.85
CA HIS A 335 -9.24 0.56 13.25
C HIS A 335 -8.83 1.69 12.29
N GLY A 336 -8.99 1.48 10.98
CA GLY A 336 -8.63 2.50 9.99
C GLY A 336 -9.49 3.75 10.08
N LYS A 337 -10.81 3.59 10.03
CA LYS A 337 -11.76 4.71 10.13
C LYS A 337 -11.70 5.40 11.48
N ARG A 338 -11.52 4.65 12.58
CA ARG A 338 -11.37 5.26 13.91
C ARG A 338 -10.15 6.17 13.96
N PHE A 339 -9.00 5.71 13.46
CA PHE A 339 -7.78 6.51 13.44
C PHE A 339 -7.98 7.81 12.67
N PHE A 340 -8.52 7.75 11.44
CA PHE A 340 -8.75 8.96 10.64
C PHE A 340 -9.77 9.91 11.26
N LYS A 341 -10.82 9.37 11.88
CA LYS A 341 -11.82 10.18 12.61
C LYS A 341 -11.22 10.88 13.82
N GLU A 342 -10.43 10.19 14.63
CA GLU A 342 -9.82 10.74 15.84
C GLU A 342 -8.71 11.75 15.52
N GLU A 343 -7.90 11.48 14.50
CA GLU A 343 -6.74 12.31 14.17
C GLU A 343 -7.07 13.52 13.29
N PHE A 344 -8.02 13.37 12.37
CA PHE A 344 -8.32 14.37 11.33
C PHE A 344 -9.79 14.77 11.24
N GLY A 345 -10.69 14.11 11.99
CA GLY A 345 -12.13 14.37 11.90
C GLY A 345 -12.77 13.87 10.60
N VAL A 346 -12.10 12.96 9.89
CA VAL A 346 -12.54 12.45 8.58
C VAL A 346 -13.26 11.12 8.72
N ASP A 347 -14.41 10.98 8.05
CA ASP A 347 -15.14 9.73 7.89
C ASP A 347 -14.97 9.24 6.45
N ASN A 348 -14.04 8.31 6.28
CA ASN A 348 -13.63 7.71 5.01
C ASN A 348 -14.81 7.13 4.22
N ARG A 349 -14.84 7.35 2.91
CA ARG A 349 -15.91 6.89 2.01
C ARG A 349 -15.43 5.96 0.91
N ILE A 350 -14.12 5.89 0.68
CA ILE A 350 -13.51 5.07 -0.37
C ILE A 350 -12.68 3.96 0.28
N LEU A 351 -12.90 2.72 -0.17
CA LEU A 351 -11.92 1.66 -0.01
C LEU A 351 -10.93 1.73 -1.18
N TRP A 352 -9.67 2.04 -0.88
CA TRP A 352 -8.59 2.22 -1.85
C TRP A 352 -7.62 1.04 -1.76
N LEU A 353 -7.72 0.08 -2.68
CA LEU A 353 -6.89 -1.13 -2.71
C LEU A 353 -6.28 -1.35 -4.11
N PRO A 354 -5.32 -0.50 -4.52
CA PRO A 354 -4.69 -0.57 -5.84
C PRO A 354 -4.03 -1.92 -6.12
N ASP A 355 -3.37 -2.54 -5.12
CA ASP A 355 -2.45 -3.66 -5.35
C ASP A 355 -2.85 -5.03 -4.78
N VAL A 356 -4.07 -5.16 -4.24
CA VAL A 356 -4.53 -6.42 -3.60
C VAL A 356 -4.87 -7.51 -4.63
N PHE A 357 -4.50 -8.77 -4.32
CA PHE A 357 -4.57 -9.91 -5.25
C PHE A 357 -5.95 -10.58 -5.33
N GLY A 358 -6.99 -9.81 -5.67
CA GLY A 358 -8.38 -10.27 -5.85
C GLY A 358 -9.30 -9.89 -4.69
N TYR A 359 -10.62 -9.96 -4.94
CA TYR A 359 -11.61 -9.41 -4.00
C TYR A 359 -12.84 -10.31 -3.84
N SER A 360 -13.08 -10.75 -2.61
CA SER A 360 -14.23 -11.58 -2.22
C SER A 360 -15.57 -10.92 -2.55
N GLY A 361 -16.52 -11.72 -3.04
CA GLY A 361 -17.91 -11.28 -3.30
C GLY A 361 -18.71 -10.90 -2.04
N ALA A 362 -18.16 -11.10 -0.85
CA ALA A 362 -18.76 -10.61 0.41
C ALA A 362 -18.33 -9.17 0.76
N LEU A 363 -17.29 -8.63 0.11
CA LEU A 363 -16.74 -7.32 0.45
C LEU A 363 -17.73 -6.16 0.26
N PRO A 364 -18.63 -6.14 -0.76
CA PRO A 364 -19.66 -5.09 -0.87
C PRO A 364 -20.55 -4.95 0.38
N GLN A 365 -20.92 -6.07 1.00
CA GLN A 365 -21.69 -6.08 2.23
C GLN A 365 -20.90 -5.45 3.40
N ILE A 366 -19.64 -5.85 3.56
CA ILE A 366 -18.77 -5.35 4.63
C ILE A 366 -18.51 -3.85 4.45
N MET A 367 -18.23 -3.41 3.21
CA MET A 367 -18.04 -2.00 2.86
C MET A 367 -19.29 -1.17 3.21
N LYS A 368 -20.47 -1.59 2.75
CA LYS A 368 -21.70 -0.84 3.03
C LYS A 368 -22.02 -0.76 4.51
N LYS A 369 -21.86 -1.85 5.26
CA LYS A 369 -22.04 -1.85 6.73
C LYS A 369 -20.99 -1.02 7.46
N SER A 370 -19.83 -0.77 6.84
CA SER A 370 -18.76 0.09 7.36
C SER A 370 -18.86 1.55 6.91
N GLY A 371 -19.93 1.91 6.18
CA GLY A 371 -20.13 3.26 5.65
C GLY A 371 -19.13 3.64 4.54
N ILE A 372 -18.67 2.65 3.77
CA ILE A 372 -17.87 2.84 2.56
C ILE A 372 -18.80 2.77 1.36
N ASP A 373 -18.75 3.82 0.54
CA ASP A 373 -19.67 4.01 -0.59
C ASP A 373 -19.00 3.70 -1.93
N TYR A 374 -17.68 3.80 -1.99
CA TYR A 374 -16.89 3.68 -3.20
C TYR A 374 -15.76 2.67 -3.05
N PHE A 375 -15.42 2.00 -4.16
CA PHE A 375 -14.28 1.09 -4.25
C PHE A 375 -13.36 1.46 -5.42
N MET A 376 -12.05 1.48 -5.16
CA MET A 376 -11.01 1.72 -6.15
C MET A 376 -10.01 0.55 -6.15
N THR A 377 -9.71 0.02 -7.35
CA THR A 377 -8.59 -0.91 -7.57
C THR A 377 -7.90 -0.69 -8.93
N THR A 378 -6.69 -1.22 -9.07
CA THR A 378 -5.95 -1.34 -10.35
C THR A 378 -5.67 -2.80 -10.72
N LYS A 379 -5.42 -3.68 -9.73
CA LYS A 379 -4.85 -5.03 -9.95
C LYS A 379 -5.62 -5.92 -10.93
N LEU A 380 -6.94 -5.76 -11.07
CA LEU A 380 -7.74 -6.53 -12.03
C LEU A 380 -7.38 -6.27 -13.50
N SER A 381 -6.74 -5.13 -13.80
CA SER A 381 -6.15 -4.86 -15.10
C SER A 381 -4.92 -5.74 -15.40
N TRP A 382 -4.47 -6.58 -14.47
CA TRP A 382 -3.31 -7.46 -14.65
C TRP A 382 -3.71 -8.92 -14.86
N ASN A 383 -5.00 -9.20 -15.07
CA ASN A 383 -5.49 -10.55 -15.36
C ASN A 383 -4.67 -11.23 -16.47
N GLN A 384 -4.42 -12.53 -16.33
CA GLN A 384 -3.59 -13.24 -17.31
C GLN A 384 -4.33 -13.46 -18.63
N ILE A 385 -5.66 -13.66 -18.58
CA ILE A 385 -6.45 -14.14 -19.72
C ILE A 385 -7.52 -13.13 -20.10
N ASN A 386 -8.38 -12.74 -19.15
CA ASN A 386 -9.56 -11.93 -19.44
C ASN A 386 -9.43 -10.48 -18.97
N LYS A 387 -9.64 -9.56 -19.91
CA LYS A 387 -9.84 -8.15 -19.61
C LYS A 387 -11.20 -7.94 -18.95
N VAL A 388 -11.24 -7.26 -17.80
CA VAL A 388 -12.53 -6.83 -17.22
C VAL A 388 -13.18 -5.80 -18.16
N PRO A 389 -14.44 -5.99 -18.58
CA PRO A 389 -15.02 -5.25 -19.71
C PRO A 389 -15.35 -3.78 -19.42
N TYR A 390 -15.34 -3.35 -18.16
CA TYR A 390 -15.69 -2.00 -17.74
C TYR A 390 -14.73 -1.47 -16.67
N ASP A 391 -14.50 -0.16 -16.68
CA ASP A 391 -13.66 0.54 -15.68
C ASP A 391 -14.53 1.33 -14.67
N THR A 392 -15.84 1.48 -14.92
CA THR A 392 -16.79 2.14 -14.02
C THR A 392 -18.08 1.36 -13.99
N LEU A 393 -18.48 0.90 -12.81
CA LEU A 393 -19.56 -0.07 -12.64
C LEU A 393 -20.15 -0.04 -11.23
N GLN A 394 -21.29 -0.70 -11.05
CA GLN A 394 -21.85 -1.03 -9.74
C GLN A 394 -21.44 -2.45 -9.34
N TRP A 395 -20.71 -2.61 -8.24
CA TRP A 395 -20.29 -3.93 -7.75
C TRP A 395 -21.29 -4.45 -6.73
N LYS A 396 -21.95 -5.56 -7.08
CA LYS A 396 -22.96 -6.22 -6.26
C LYS A 396 -22.38 -7.46 -5.58
N GLY A 397 -22.44 -7.48 -4.26
CA GLY A 397 -22.03 -8.63 -3.46
C GLY A 397 -23.01 -9.79 -3.55
N ILE A 398 -22.59 -10.95 -3.05
CA ILE A 398 -23.39 -12.19 -3.04
C ILE A 398 -24.67 -12.06 -2.18
N ASP A 399 -24.76 -11.06 -1.32
CA ASP A 399 -25.96 -10.74 -0.52
C ASP A 399 -26.88 -9.71 -1.20
N GLY A 400 -26.46 -9.14 -2.33
CA GLY A 400 -27.17 -8.08 -3.05
C GLY A 400 -26.81 -6.65 -2.63
N SER A 401 -25.91 -6.45 -1.66
CA SER A 401 -25.38 -5.10 -1.35
C SER A 401 -24.55 -4.58 -2.51
N GLU A 402 -24.65 -3.30 -2.84
CA GLU A 402 -23.99 -2.70 -4.00
C GLU A 402 -23.04 -1.56 -3.61
N VAL A 403 -21.86 -1.48 -4.23
CA VAL A 403 -20.85 -0.41 -4.03
C VAL A 403 -20.39 0.13 -5.39
N PHE A 404 -20.33 1.47 -5.52
CA PHE A 404 -19.91 2.09 -6.76
C PHE A 404 -18.40 1.95 -6.95
N THR A 405 -17.97 1.41 -8.09
CA THR A 405 -16.59 0.94 -8.29
C THR A 405 -15.97 1.58 -9.51
N HIS A 406 -14.71 2.00 -9.38
CA HIS A 406 -13.93 2.55 -10.47
C HIS A 406 -12.51 1.95 -10.50
N PHE A 407 -12.02 1.63 -11.69
CA PHE A 407 -10.66 1.14 -11.91
C PHE A 407 -9.78 2.21 -12.55
N ILE A 408 -8.55 2.33 -12.07
CA ILE A 408 -7.57 3.25 -12.66
C ILE A 408 -7.19 2.77 -14.07
N SER A 409 -7.35 3.66 -15.05
CA SER A 409 -7.09 3.38 -16.46
C SER A 409 -5.71 3.83 -16.95
N THR A 410 -4.88 4.43 -16.09
CA THR A 410 -3.58 5.01 -16.45
C THR A 410 -2.63 3.96 -17.05
N LEU A 411 -1.99 4.33 -18.16
CA LEU A 411 -0.96 3.52 -18.82
C LEU A 411 0.44 4.04 -18.48
N GLY A 412 1.45 3.18 -18.62
CA GLY A 412 2.84 3.63 -18.65
C GLY A 412 3.12 4.50 -19.88
N VAL A 413 4.13 5.37 -19.79
CA VAL A 413 4.59 6.18 -20.92
C VAL A 413 5.10 5.26 -22.05
N GLY A 414 4.58 5.44 -23.26
CA GLY A 414 4.88 4.62 -24.43
C GLY A 414 4.16 3.27 -24.48
N GLN A 415 3.31 2.94 -23.49
CA GLN A 415 2.57 1.67 -23.47
C GLN A 415 1.45 1.65 -24.53
N ASP A 416 1.35 0.55 -25.30
CA ASP A 416 0.27 0.37 -26.27
C ASP A 416 -1.12 0.31 -25.58
N THR A 417 -2.08 1.05 -26.13
CA THR A 417 -3.50 1.05 -25.72
C THR A 417 -4.19 -0.31 -25.82
N LYS A 418 -3.66 -1.24 -26.62
CA LYS A 418 -4.19 -2.62 -26.74
C LYS A 418 -3.88 -3.46 -25.50
N ASN A 419 -2.86 -3.10 -24.73
CA ASN A 419 -2.53 -3.76 -23.49
C ASN A 419 -3.51 -3.32 -22.41
N PHE A 420 -4.17 -4.28 -21.75
CA PHE A 420 -5.09 -4.00 -20.67
C PHE A 420 -4.42 -3.82 -19.30
N PHE A 421 -3.09 -3.94 -19.19
CA PHE A 421 -2.35 -3.53 -17.99
C PHE A 421 -2.53 -2.05 -17.68
N THR A 422 -2.69 -1.69 -16.40
CA THR A 422 -2.71 -0.30 -15.91
C THR A 422 -1.88 -0.17 -14.65
N THR A 423 -1.57 1.06 -14.26
CA THR A 423 -0.77 1.36 -13.07
C THR A 423 -1.42 2.43 -12.20
N TYR A 424 -1.31 2.28 -10.89
CA TYR A 424 -1.62 3.32 -9.90
C TYR A 424 -0.40 4.21 -9.58
N ASN A 425 0.80 3.78 -9.99
CA ASN A 425 2.03 4.58 -10.03
C ASN A 425 2.09 5.35 -11.35
N GLY A 426 1.02 6.09 -11.65
CA GLY A 426 0.88 6.83 -12.89
C GLY A 426 1.95 7.91 -13.04
N MET A 427 2.40 8.13 -14.27
CA MET A 427 3.18 9.32 -14.59
C MET A 427 2.21 10.43 -14.99
N LEU A 428 2.29 11.59 -14.33
CA LEU A 428 1.60 12.79 -14.82
C LEU A 428 2.37 13.31 -16.04
N HIS A 429 2.09 12.69 -17.17
CA HIS A 429 2.77 12.85 -18.45
C HIS A 429 1.72 12.81 -19.58
N PRO A 430 1.83 13.65 -20.62
CA PRO A 430 0.82 13.74 -21.68
C PRO A 430 0.52 12.41 -22.36
N ASP A 431 1.55 11.65 -22.75
CA ASP A 431 1.40 10.31 -23.33
C ASP A 431 0.57 9.36 -22.45
N ALA A 432 0.89 9.28 -21.14
CA ALA A 432 0.23 8.38 -20.20
C ALA A 432 -1.24 8.77 -19.96
N ILE A 433 -1.52 10.07 -19.84
CA ILE A 433 -2.86 10.61 -19.64
C ILE A 433 -3.74 10.40 -20.88
N MET A 434 -3.22 10.74 -22.06
CA MET A 434 -3.91 10.50 -23.33
C MET A 434 -4.13 9.00 -23.56
N GLY A 435 -3.13 8.17 -23.29
CA GLY A 435 -3.24 6.71 -23.36
C GLY A 435 -4.30 6.16 -22.41
N GLY A 436 -4.34 6.67 -21.17
CA GLY A 436 -5.35 6.30 -20.17
C GLY A 436 -6.77 6.62 -20.64
N TRP A 437 -6.98 7.80 -21.23
CA TRP A 437 -8.26 8.14 -21.87
C TRP A 437 -8.55 7.23 -23.04
N MET A 438 -7.63 7.05 -23.99
CA MET A 438 -7.82 6.19 -25.16
C MET A 438 -8.19 4.74 -24.80
N ARG A 439 -7.67 4.24 -23.67
CA ARG A 439 -7.94 2.90 -23.15
C ARG A 439 -9.24 2.79 -22.33
N TYR A 440 -9.67 3.86 -21.66
CA TYR A 440 -10.86 3.87 -20.80
C TYR A 440 -12.11 3.32 -21.50
N GLN A 441 -12.85 2.43 -20.85
CA GLN A 441 -13.90 1.63 -21.51
C GLN A 441 -15.26 2.34 -21.59
N ASN A 442 -15.61 3.16 -20.59
CA ASN A 442 -16.94 3.77 -20.45
C ASN A 442 -17.03 5.20 -21.03
N LYS A 443 -16.36 5.49 -22.15
CA LYS A 443 -16.30 6.84 -22.78
C LYS A 443 -17.65 7.40 -23.21
N ASP A 444 -18.60 6.51 -23.43
CA ASP A 444 -19.94 6.82 -23.93
C ASP A 444 -20.85 7.42 -22.86
N ILE A 445 -20.47 7.31 -21.58
CA ILE A 445 -21.21 7.83 -20.43
C ILE A 445 -20.37 8.76 -19.54
N ASN A 446 -19.07 8.89 -19.82
CA ASN A 446 -18.14 9.65 -19.01
C ASN A 446 -16.99 10.23 -19.85
N ASN A 447 -16.52 11.43 -19.47
CA ASN A 447 -15.41 12.14 -20.12
C ASN A 447 -14.28 12.55 -19.17
N ASP A 448 -14.28 12.05 -17.93
CA ASP A 448 -13.31 12.38 -16.89
C ASP A 448 -12.74 11.11 -16.24
N ILE A 449 -11.42 10.93 -16.29
CA ILE A 449 -10.75 9.74 -15.73
C ILE A 449 -9.94 10.10 -14.49
N LEU A 450 -9.86 9.17 -13.52
CA LEU A 450 -9.00 9.31 -12.37
C LEU A 450 -7.57 8.85 -12.69
N ILE A 451 -6.61 9.71 -12.40
CA ILE A 451 -5.18 9.42 -12.50
C ILE A 451 -4.59 9.53 -11.10
N SER A 452 -4.28 8.38 -10.50
CA SER A 452 -3.33 8.31 -9.39
C SER A 452 -1.92 8.42 -9.96
N TYR A 453 -1.11 9.36 -9.45
CA TYR A 453 0.24 9.59 -9.98
C TYR A 453 1.29 9.73 -8.88
N GLY A 454 2.51 9.32 -9.20
CA GLY A 454 3.67 9.31 -8.30
C GLY A 454 4.41 7.98 -8.33
N TYR A 455 5.64 7.99 -7.85
CA TYR A 455 6.38 6.76 -7.58
C TYR A 455 5.85 6.09 -6.30
N GLY A 456 5.70 4.77 -6.35
CA GLY A 456 5.14 3.98 -5.27
C GLY A 456 5.83 2.63 -5.15
N ASP A 457 5.12 1.65 -4.60
CA ASP A 457 5.56 0.31 -4.16
C ASP A 457 6.57 0.39 -3.00
N GLY A 458 7.50 1.34 -3.01
CA GLY A 458 8.44 1.59 -1.91
C GLY A 458 8.64 3.04 -1.50
N GLY A 459 7.72 3.93 -1.87
CA GLY A 459 7.76 5.36 -1.56
C GLY A 459 8.25 6.25 -2.71
N GLY A 460 8.69 7.46 -2.36
CA GLY A 460 9.14 8.51 -3.29
C GLY A 460 8.03 9.52 -3.59
N GLY A 461 6.93 9.06 -4.19
CA GLY A 461 5.76 9.87 -4.50
C GLY A 461 5.91 10.76 -5.75
N PRO A 462 5.06 11.78 -5.91
CA PRO A 462 5.11 12.67 -7.07
C PRO A 462 6.38 13.50 -7.19
N THR A 463 6.82 13.79 -8.42
CA THR A 463 8.00 14.63 -8.68
C THR A 463 7.64 16.06 -9.09
N ARG A 464 8.62 16.98 -9.02
CA ARG A 464 8.48 18.34 -9.59
C ARG A 464 8.11 18.32 -11.06
N GLU A 465 8.67 17.41 -11.85
CA GLU A 465 8.38 17.29 -13.27
C GLU A 465 6.90 16.94 -13.55
N MET A 466 6.31 16.06 -12.73
CA MET A 466 4.88 15.76 -12.80
C MET A 466 4.03 17.00 -12.49
N LEU A 467 4.41 17.80 -11.49
CA LEU A 467 3.67 19.02 -11.12
C LEU A 467 3.85 20.15 -12.14
N GLU A 468 5.03 20.28 -12.74
CA GLU A 468 5.27 21.21 -13.86
C GLU A 468 4.43 20.84 -15.08
N THR A 469 4.29 19.54 -15.36
CA THR A 469 3.38 19.00 -16.40
C THR A 469 1.92 19.34 -16.08
N SER A 470 1.49 19.12 -14.83
CA SER A 470 0.14 19.46 -14.36
C SER A 470 -0.20 20.93 -14.63
N LYS A 471 0.72 21.85 -14.33
CA LYS A 471 0.52 23.29 -14.51
C LYS A 471 0.29 23.70 -15.98
N ARG A 472 0.92 23.00 -16.93
CA ARG A 472 0.72 23.24 -18.38
C ARG A 472 -0.57 22.59 -18.86
N MET A 473 -0.82 21.34 -18.47
CA MET A 473 -2.01 20.61 -18.93
C MET A 473 -3.31 21.11 -18.28
N GLU A 474 -3.25 21.78 -17.12
CA GLU A 474 -4.40 22.46 -16.50
C GLU A 474 -4.99 23.57 -17.40
N LYS A 475 -4.19 24.11 -18.33
CA LYS A 475 -4.66 25.07 -19.32
C LYS A 475 -5.67 24.48 -20.29
N GLY A 476 -5.71 23.15 -20.47
CA GLY A 476 -6.62 22.49 -21.41
C GLY A 476 -6.34 22.91 -22.86
N VAL A 477 -5.14 22.62 -23.35
CA VAL A 477 -4.75 22.87 -24.74
C VAL A 477 -5.59 21.99 -25.66
N GLN A 478 -6.18 22.56 -26.71
CA GLN A 478 -7.00 21.83 -27.67
C GLN A 478 -6.30 20.57 -28.21
N GLY A 479 -6.97 19.42 -28.15
CA GLY A 479 -6.42 18.12 -28.57
C GLY A 479 -5.64 17.36 -27.48
N ILE A 480 -5.41 17.96 -26.31
CA ILE A 480 -4.77 17.34 -25.14
C ILE A 480 -5.76 17.37 -23.97
N PRO A 481 -5.94 16.26 -23.21
CA PRO A 481 -6.81 16.25 -22.04
C PRO A 481 -6.43 17.32 -21.01
N LYS A 482 -7.44 17.95 -20.41
CA LYS A 482 -7.24 18.91 -19.33
C LYS A 482 -6.93 18.18 -18.04
N VAL A 483 -5.81 18.51 -17.40
CA VAL A 483 -5.50 18.01 -16.05
C VAL A 483 -6.24 18.85 -15.01
N ARG A 484 -6.86 18.17 -14.04
CA ARG A 484 -7.53 18.78 -12.89
C ARG A 484 -7.01 18.16 -11.60
N GLN A 485 -6.31 18.93 -10.76
CA GLN A 485 -5.89 18.48 -9.43
C GLN A 485 -7.10 18.45 -8.49
N GLU A 486 -7.56 17.27 -8.09
CA GLU A 486 -8.72 17.13 -7.22
C GLU A 486 -8.66 15.86 -6.36
N PHE A 487 -9.32 15.89 -5.21
CA PHE A 487 -9.44 14.76 -4.29
C PHE A 487 -10.23 13.60 -4.88
N ALA A 488 -9.84 12.37 -4.53
CA ALA A 488 -10.49 11.16 -4.97
C ALA A 488 -11.97 11.15 -4.53
N GLY A 489 -12.27 11.58 -3.30
CA GLY A 489 -13.65 11.69 -2.82
C GLY A 489 -14.52 12.59 -3.69
N THR A 490 -13.98 13.70 -4.19
CA THR A 490 -14.70 14.60 -5.10
C THR A 490 -14.90 13.96 -6.46
N TYR A 491 -13.86 13.35 -7.03
CA TYR A 491 -13.98 12.62 -8.29
C TYR A 491 -15.07 11.54 -8.24
N PHE A 492 -15.09 10.70 -7.21
CA PHE A 492 -16.05 9.60 -7.09
C PHE A 492 -17.50 10.11 -7.02
N ARG A 493 -17.76 11.17 -6.23
CA ARG A 493 -19.10 11.79 -6.15
C ARG A 493 -19.56 12.35 -7.50
N GLU A 494 -18.67 13.06 -8.20
CA GLU A 494 -18.99 13.65 -9.50
C GLU A 494 -19.18 12.58 -10.58
N LEU A 495 -18.36 11.53 -10.58
CA LEU A 495 -18.48 10.40 -11.49
C LEU A 495 -19.80 9.66 -11.26
N GLU A 496 -20.11 9.29 -10.03
CA GLU A 496 -21.38 8.63 -9.69
C GLU A 496 -22.57 9.49 -10.11
N GLN A 497 -22.57 10.79 -9.80
CA GLN A 497 -23.62 11.71 -10.21
C GLN A 497 -23.81 11.74 -11.73
N ARG A 498 -22.73 11.66 -12.50
CA ARG A 498 -22.75 11.67 -13.97
C ARG A 498 -23.35 10.38 -14.56
N VAL A 499 -23.10 9.23 -13.93
CA VAL A 499 -23.38 7.91 -14.55
C VAL A 499 -24.52 7.11 -13.92
N LYS A 500 -24.91 7.39 -12.66
CA LYS A 500 -25.85 6.55 -11.89
C LYS A 500 -27.20 6.28 -12.56
N ASP A 501 -27.74 7.26 -13.28
CA ASP A 501 -29.05 7.16 -13.95
C ASP A 501 -28.91 6.67 -15.40
N HIS A 502 -27.69 6.40 -15.86
CA HIS A 502 -27.44 5.95 -17.22
C HIS A 502 -27.70 4.44 -17.34
N LYS A 503 -28.60 4.05 -18.24
CA LYS A 503 -28.95 2.64 -18.54
C LYS A 503 -27.80 1.72 -18.99
N ARG A 504 -26.59 2.28 -19.17
CA ARG A 504 -25.38 1.58 -19.62
C ARG A 504 -24.36 1.41 -18.49
N LEU A 505 -24.62 1.93 -17.29
CA LEU A 505 -23.80 1.64 -16.12
C LEU A 505 -23.96 0.14 -15.82
N PRO A 506 -22.88 -0.66 -15.90
CA PRO A 506 -22.98 -2.10 -15.75
C PRO A 506 -22.96 -2.50 -14.27
N VAL A 507 -23.49 -3.69 -13.99
CA VAL A 507 -23.42 -4.33 -12.68
C VAL A 507 -22.50 -5.55 -12.77
N TRP A 508 -21.53 -5.67 -11.86
CA TRP A 508 -20.74 -6.88 -11.67
C TRP A 508 -21.21 -7.59 -10.41
N GLU A 509 -21.64 -8.85 -10.49
CA GLU A 509 -22.15 -9.62 -9.35
C GLU A 509 -21.16 -10.69 -8.91
N GLY A 510 -20.89 -10.75 -7.60
CA GLY A 510 -20.02 -11.75 -6.98
C GLY A 510 -18.57 -11.33 -6.84
N GLU A 511 -17.67 -12.29 -6.98
CA GLU A 511 -16.23 -12.10 -6.77
C GLU A 511 -15.59 -11.31 -7.92
N PHE A 512 -14.62 -10.45 -7.59
CA PHE A 512 -13.62 -10.03 -8.57
C PHE A 512 -12.43 -10.99 -8.52
N TYR A 513 -12.57 -12.08 -9.27
CA TYR A 513 -11.53 -13.09 -9.39
C TYR A 513 -10.31 -12.52 -10.11
N PHE A 514 -9.15 -12.57 -9.44
CA PHE A 514 -7.88 -12.15 -10.02
C PHE A 514 -7.16 -13.35 -10.64
N GLU A 515 -6.97 -13.33 -11.95
CA GLU A 515 -6.50 -14.49 -12.73
C GLU A 515 -4.99 -14.72 -12.65
N TYR A 516 -4.29 -13.98 -11.79
CA TYR A 516 -2.84 -14.00 -11.62
C TYR A 516 -2.46 -14.25 -10.15
N HIS A 517 -1.18 -14.43 -9.85
CA HIS A 517 -0.65 -14.65 -8.49
C HIS A 517 -1.29 -15.78 -7.65
N ARG A 518 -1.92 -16.79 -8.27
CA ARG A 518 -2.63 -17.89 -7.56
C ARG A 518 -1.78 -18.69 -6.57
N GLY A 519 -0.45 -18.72 -6.74
CA GLY A 519 0.47 -19.37 -5.80
C GLY A 519 0.47 -18.74 -4.40
N THR A 520 0.00 -17.50 -4.28
CA THR A 520 -0.12 -16.79 -3.00
C THR A 520 -1.16 -17.40 -2.05
N TYR A 521 -2.08 -18.23 -2.54
CA TYR A 521 -3.00 -18.97 -1.67
C TYR A 521 -2.32 -20.06 -0.84
N THR A 522 -1.16 -20.57 -1.28
CA THR A 522 -0.46 -21.70 -0.64
C THR A 522 0.94 -21.38 -0.15
N SER A 523 1.61 -20.37 -0.72
CA SER A 523 2.92 -19.90 -0.24
C SER A 523 2.90 -19.56 1.25
N MET A 524 4.01 -19.74 1.96
CA MET A 524 4.13 -19.40 3.39
C MET A 524 2.98 -19.93 4.27
N ALA A 525 2.64 -21.22 4.13
CA ALA A 525 1.54 -21.88 4.84
C ALA A 525 1.56 -21.70 6.37
N ARG A 526 2.76 -21.66 6.99
CA ARG A 526 2.93 -21.35 8.42
C ARG A 526 2.30 -19.99 8.76
N ASN A 527 2.58 -18.96 7.97
CA ASN A 527 2.12 -17.60 8.21
C ASN A 527 0.58 -17.52 8.16
N LYS A 528 -0.01 -18.12 7.13
CA LYS A 528 -1.47 -18.23 6.96
C LYS A 528 -2.13 -18.98 8.12
N ARG A 529 -1.53 -20.10 8.55
CA ARG A 529 -2.01 -20.86 9.72
C ARG A 529 -1.93 -20.04 10.99
N SER A 530 -0.84 -19.31 11.21
CA SER A 530 -0.68 -18.44 12.38
C SER A 530 -1.69 -17.29 12.37
N ASN A 531 -1.94 -16.64 11.23
CA ASN A 531 -3.01 -15.65 11.09
C ASN A 531 -4.35 -16.25 11.50
N ARG A 532 -4.77 -17.35 10.86
CA ARG A 532 -6.08 -17.97 11.14
C ARG A 532 -6.24 -18.39 12.59
N LYS A 533 -5.20 -18.94 13.21
CA LYS A 533 -5.23 -19.31 14.63
C LYS A 533 -5.28 -18.10 15.56
N SER A 534 -4.63 -17.00 15.17
CA SER A 534 -4.68 -15.75 15.92
C SER A 534 -6.05 -15.07 15.82
N GLU A 535 -6.66 -15.04 14.63
CA GLU A 535 -8.03 -14.54 14.42
C GLU A 535 -9.02 -15.27 15.36
N LEU A 536 -9.00 -16.60 15.35
CA LEU A 536 -9.87 -17.42 16.22
C LEU A 536 -9.58 -17.18 17.70
N LEU A 537 -8.30 -17.16 18.10
CA LEU A 537 -7.90 -16.95 19.49
C LEU A 537 -8.36 -15.58 20.02
N LEU A 538 -8.23 -14.52 19.22
CA LEU A 538 -8.67 -13.19 19.63
C LEU A 538 -10.19 -13.08 19.71
N MET A 539 -10.92 -13.71 18.78
CA MET A 539 -12.39 -13.79 18.86
C MET A 539 -12.85 -14.53 20.12
N ASP A 540 -12.22 -15.66 20.45
CA ASP A 540 -12.50 -16.42 21.67
C ASP A 540 -12.18 -15.60 22.93
N LEU A 541 -11.03 -14.90 22.93
CA LEU A 541 -10.59 -14.05 24.03
C LEU A 541 -11.55 -12.88 24.28
N GLU A 542 -12.04 -12.22 23.24
CA GLU A 542 -13.02 -11.15 23.36
C GLU A 542 -14.32 -11.64 24.00
N LEU A 543 -14.86 -12.76 23.50
CA LEU A 543 -16.07 -13.37 24.05
C LEU A 543 -15.89 -13.75 25.52
N LEU A 544 -14.81 -14.45 25.84
CA LEU A 544 -14.54 -14.91 27.20
C LEU A 544 -14.22 -13.74 28.15
N SER A 545 -13.65 -12.64 27.65
CA SER A 545 -13.47 -11.42 28.44
C SER A 545 -14.81 -10.78 28.82
N VAL A 546 -15.81 -10.82 27.93
CA VAL A 546 -17.18 -10.36 28.26
C VAL A 546 -17.82 -11.28 29.30
N LEU A 547 -17.71 -12.60 29.13
CA LEU A 547 -18.26 -13.58 30.09
C LEU A 547 -17.61 -13.46 31.47
N ALA A 548 -16.28 -13.36 31.54
CA ALA A 548 -15.53 -13.19 32.77
C ALA A 548 -15.86 -11.87 33.47
N GLY A 549 -16.06 -10.77 32.73
CA GLY A 549 -16.49 -9.50 33.31
C GLY A 549 -17.88 -9.57 33.94
N ASN A 550 -18.81 -10.31 33.34
CA ASN A 550 -20.14 -10.49 33.90
C ASN A 550 -20.13 -11.37 35.17
N LYS A 551 -19.47 -12.53 35.10
CA LYS A 551 -19.49 -13.56 36.15
C LYS A 551 -18.48 -13.31 37.28
N ALA A 552 -17.24 -12.99 36.94
CA ALA A 552 -16.11 -12.89 37.87
C ALA A 552 -15.60 -11.45 38.08
N LYS A 553 -16.24 -10.46 37.45
CA LYS A 553 -15.87 -9.03 37.54
C LYS A 553 -14.44 -8.72 37.09
N ILE A 554 -13.88 -9.53 36.20
CA ILE A 554 -12.61 -9.24 35.51
C ILE A 554 -12.82 -8.12 34.48
N ALA A 555 -11.94 -7.12 34.47
CA ALA A 555 -12.02 -6.03 33.52
C ALA A 555 -11.78 -6.50 32.07
N TYR A 556 -12.51 -5.92 31.12
CA TYR A 556 -12.30 -6.17 29.70
C TYR A 556 -10.94 -5.60 29.26
N PRO A 557 -10.02 -6.42 28.70
CA PRO A 557 -8.64 -6.02 28.41
C PRO A 557 -8.56 -5.24 27.07
N ALA A 558 -9.19 -4.07 27.02
CA ALA A 558 -9.37 -3.30 25.79
C ALA A 558 -8.03 -2.89 25.13
N LYS A 559 -7.04 -2.48 25.94
CA LYS A 559 -5.74 -2.00 25.42
C LYS A 559 -4.91 -3.15 24.88
N GLU A 560 -4.90 -4.28 25.58
CA GLU A 560 -4.21 -5.50 25.20
C GLU A 560 -4.82 -6.06 23.91
N LEU A 561 -6.15 -6.15 23.83
CA LEU A 561 -6.85 -6.58 22.62
C LEU A 561 -6.58 -5.67 21.44
N GLU A 562 -6.59 -4.35 21.63
CA GLU A 562 -6.26 -3.42 20.55
C GLU A 562 -4.83 -3.62 20.02
N LYS A 563 -3.85 -3.78 20.92
CA LYS A 563 -2.46 -4.08 20.56
C LYS A 563 -2.35 -5.41 19.79
N LEU A 564 -3.01 -6.47 20.27
CA LEU A 564 -2.98 -7.78 19.64
C LEU A 564 -3.68 -7.78 18.28
N TRP A 565 -4.82 -7.11 18.15
CA TRP A 565 -5.51 -6.94 16.86
C TRP A 565 -4.64 -6.15 15.88
N LYS A 566 -4.08 -5.00 16.25
CA LYS A 566 -3.19 -4.24 15.37
C LYS A 566 -2.01 -5.07 14.85
N LYS A 567 -1.46 -5.97 15.67
CA LYS A 567 -0.42 -6.94 15.27
C LYS A 567 -0.92 -7.99 14.27
N VAL A 568 -2.17 -8.45 14.38
CA VAL A 568 -2.80 -9.29 13.34
C VAL A 568 -3.02 -8.48 12.07
N LEU A 569 -3.62 -7.29 12.17
CA LEU A 569 -4.02 -6.47 11.02
C LEU A 569 -2.85 -6.01 10.17
N ILE A 570 -1.72 -5.63 10.77
CA ILE A 570 -0.51 -5.30 10.01
C ILE A 570 0.03 -6.51 9.25
N ASN A 571 -0.03 -7.70 9.84
CA ASN A 571 0.40 -8.95 9.22
C ASN A 571 -0.58 -9.50 8.19
N GLN A 572 -1.72 -8.83 7.99
CA GLN A 572 -2.69 -9.06 6.91
C GLN A 572 -2.46 -8.18 5.68
N PHE A 573 -1.40 -7.37 5.68
CA PHE A 573 -0.97 -6.63 4.49
C PHE A 573 -0.81 -7.56 3.28
N HIS A 574 -1.14 -7.06 2.09
CA HIS A 574 -1.27 -7.88 0.87
C HIS A 574 0.03 -8.51 0.36
N ASP A 575 1.21 -8.14 0.90
CA ASP A 575 2.45 -8.88 0.63
C ASP A 575 2.95 -9.75 1.79
N ILE A 576 2.41 -9.57 3.00
CA ILE A 576 2.80 -10.35 4.18
C ILE A 576 1.96 -11.63 4.27
N LEU A 577 0.63 -11.53 4.29
CA LEU A 577 -0.24 -12.70 4.46
C LEU A 577 -0.22 -13.62 3.23
N PRO A 578 -0.27 -13.10 1.99
CA PRO A 578 -0.25 -13.93 0.79
C PRO A 578 1.12 -14.62 0.56
N GLY A 579 2.18 -14.16 1.23
CA GLY A 579 3.46 -14.87 1.22
C GLY A 579 4.35 -14.47 0.05
N SER A 580 4.43 -13.16 -0.27
CA SER A 580 5.19 -12.57 -1.38
C SER A 580 6.31 -11.59 -0.96
N SER A 581 6.59 -11.44 0.32
CA SER A 581 7.74 -10.69 0.88
C SER A 581 9.05 -11.51 0.99
N ILE A 582 10.16 -10.85 1.36
CA ILE A 582 11.47 -11.47 1.66
C ILE A 582 11.48 -12.32 2.95
N HIS A 583 12.53 -13.11 3.15
CA HIS A 583 12.67 -14.04 4.28
C HIS A 583 12.58 -13.34 5.64
N GLU A 584 13.21 -12.19 5.78
CA GLU A 584 13.35 -11.39 6.99
C GLU A 584 11.98 -10.97 7.53
N VAL A 585 11.03 -10.64 6.64
CA VAL A 585 9.63 -10.35 7.00
C VAL A 585 9.00 -11.55 7.69
N TYR A 586 9.28 -12.77 7.23
CA TYR A 586 8.69 -13.97 7.84
C TYR A 586 9.34 -14.40 9.14
N GLU A 587 10.61 -14.06 9.39
CA GLU A 587 11.20 -14.26 10.71
C GLU A 587 10.62 -13.26 11.73
N VAL A 588 10.34 -12.02 11.32
CA VAL A 588 9.61 -11.04 12.15
C VAL A 588 8.21 -11.54 12.48
N THR A 589 7.39 -11.88 11.47
CA THR A 589 6.02 -12.36 11.72
C THR A 589 5.98 -13.65 12.54
N LYS A 590 6.95 -14.55 12.37
CA LYS A 590 7.07 -15.78 13.18
C LYS A 590 7.21 -15.46 14.67
N LYS A 591 8.07 -14.51 15.02
CA LYS A 591 8.24 -14.04 16.39
C LYS A 591 6.97 -13.35 16.89
N GLU A 592 6.42 -12.42 16.10
CA GLU A 592 5.21 -11.67 16.46
C GLU A 592 4.00 -12.57 16.73
N TYR A 593 3.75 -13.57 15.88
CA TYR A 593 2.66 -14.53 16.09
C TYR A 593 2.92 -15.44 17.30
N SER A 594 4.17 -15.77 17.61
CA SER A 594 4.51 -16.55 18.80
C SER A 594 4.22 -15.76 20.07
N GLU A 595 4.68 -14.51 20.14
CA GLU A 595 4.42 -13.60 21.26
C GLU A 595 2.92 -13.32 21.42
N LEU A 596 2.22 -13.06 20.31
CA LEU A 596 0.77 -12.85 20.32
C LEU A 596 0.06 -14.06 20.90
N LYS A 597 0.42 -15.26 20.45
CA LYS A 597 -0.17 -16.51 20.95
C LYS A 597 0.06 -16.65 22.46
N GLU A 598 1.26 -16.41 22.94
CA GLU A 598 1.60 -16.49 24.37
C GLU A 598 0.76 -15.51 25.20
N GLU A 599 0.79 -14.22 24.83
CA GLU A 599 0.05 -13.15 25.52
C GLU A 599 -1.47 -13.40 25.51
N ALA A 600 -2.03 -13.73 24.35
CA ALA A 600 -3.47 -13.98 24.22
C ALA A 600 -3.90 -15.28 24.92
N THR A 601 -3.08 -16.33 24.93
CA THR A 601 -3.40 -17.59 25.63
C THR A 601 -3.36 -17.39 27.14
N ALA A 602 -2.39 -16.63 27.67
CA ALA A 602 -2.34 -16.31 29.09
C ALA A 602 -3.58 -15.52 29.53
N LEU A 603 -3.96 -14.50 28.76
CA LEU A 603 -5.21 -13.76 29.01
C LEU A 603 -6.42 -14.70 28.94
N LEU A 604 -6.53 -15.51 27.89
CA LEU A 604 -7.64 -16.45 27.72
C LEU A 604 -7.76 -17.40 28.91
N GLN A 605 -6.65 -17.97 29.38
CA GLN A 605 -6.63 -18.89 30.52
C GLN A 605 -7.13 -18.23 31.79
N GLU A 606 -6.68 -17.00 32.10
CA GLU A 606 -7.19 -16.24 33.24
C GLU A 606 -8.72 -16.07 33.18
N ARG A 607 -9.28 -15.84 32.00
CA ARG A 607 -10.74 -15.69 31.82
C ARG A 607 -11.44 -17.04 31.95
N LEU A 608 -10.88 -18.10 31.38
CA LEU A 608 -11.42 -19.46 31.52
C LEU A 608 -11.46 -19.90 32.98
N ASP A 609 -10.39 -19.67 33.74
CA ASP A 609 -10.31 -20.01 35.16
C ASP A 609 -11.33 -19.21 35.98
N ALA A 610 -11.45 -17.91 35.69
CA ALA A 610 -12.40 -17.04 36.36
C ALA A 610 -13.85 -17.41 36.07
N VAL A 611 -14.16 -17.81 34.83
CA VAL A 611 -15.51 -18.28 34.48
C VAL A 611 -15.77 -19.67 35.05
N ALA A 612 -14.78 -20.57 35.13
CA ALA A 612 -14.95 -21.89 35.72
C ALA A 612 -15.22 -21.81 37.23
N GLY A 613 -14.51 -20.90 37.94
CA GLY A 613 -14.57 -20.78 39.39
C GLY A 613 -13.77 -21.88 40.11
N SER A 614 -13.98 -22.04 41.41
CA SER A 614 -13.29 -23.05 42.22
C SER A 614 -13.99 -24.41 42.19
N GLY A 615 -13.24 -25.50 42.02
CA GLY A 615 -13.76 -26.87 42.13
C GLY A 615 -12.88 -27.89 41.41
N ASN A 616 -13.29 -29.16 41.45
CA ASN A 616 -12.62 -30.27 40.75
C ASN A 616 -13.36 -30.68 39.45
N GLY A 617 -14.39 -29.94 39.06
CA GLY A 617 -15.16 -30.19 37.85
C GLY A 617 -14.43 -29.67 36.60
N ILE A 618 -14.75 -30.24 35.45
CA ILE A 618 -14.24 -29.81 34.16
C ILE A 618 -15.27 -28.89 33.52
N THR A 619 -14.89 -27.66 33.20
CA THR A 619 -15.77 -26.74 32.45
C THR A 619 -15.38 -26.72 30.99
N VAL A 620 -16.35 -27.02 30.12
CA VAL A 620 -16.20 -27.01 28.67
C VAL A 620 -16.94 -25.80 28.10
N TYR A 621 -16.25 -25.07 27.23
CA TYR A 621 -16.76 -23.85 26.61
C TYR A 621 -17.13 -24.06 25.13
N ASN A 622 -18.18 -23.37 24.70
CA ASN A 622 -18.58 -23.28 23.31
C ASN A 622 -18.62 -21.80 22.91
N THR A 623 -17.64 -21.37 22.12
CA THR A 623 -17.55 -19.99 21.63
C THR A 623 -18.37 -19.75 20.35
N LEU A 624 -19.00 -20.79 19.79
CA LEU A 624 -19.79 -20.72 18.57
C LEU A 624 -21.22 -20.23 18.83
N GLY A 625 -21.84 -19.69 17.77
CA GLY A 625 -23.20 -19.14 17.76
C GLY A 625 -24.34 -20.15 17.73
N PHE A 626 -24.07 -21.43 18.01
CA PHE A 626 -25.05 -22.52 18.04
C PHE A 626 -24.64 -23.59 19.05
N ASP A 627 -25.60 -24.38 19.53
CA ASP A 627 -25.36 -25.51 20.44
C ASP A 627 -24.58 -26.61 19.72
N ARG A 628 -23.64 -27.27 20.41
CA ARG A 628 -22.80 -28.28 19.78
C ARG A 628 -22.51 -29.49 20.65
N ASP A 629 -22.34 -30.61 19.95
CA ASP A 629 -21.77 -31.85 20.45
C ASP A 629 -20.38 -32.00 19.81
N ASP A 630 -19.34 -32.20 20.60
CA ASP A 630 -17.97 -32.25 20.06
C ASP A 630 -17.02 -33.04 20.95
N ILE A 631 -15.88 -33.39 20.36
CA ILE A 631 -14.75 -33.99 21.09
C ILE A 631 -14.00 -32.87 21.81
N VAL A 632 -13.82 -33.03 23.12
CA VAL A 632 -13.03 -32.14 23.95
C VAL A 632 -11.71 -32.82 24.35
N SER A 633 -10.63 -32.04 24.32
CA SER A 633 -9.35 -32.45 24.89
C SER A 633 -9.30 -32.03 26.35
N LEU A 634 -8.99 -32.98 27.23
CA LEU A 634 -8.94 -32.81 28.68
C LEU A 634 -7.51 -32.74 29.22
N GLY A 635 -6.49 -32.71 28.35
CA GLY A 635 -5.08 -32.76 28.75
C GLY A 635 -4.78 -34.05 29.54
N ASP A 636 -4.02 -33.94 30.63
CA ASP A 636 -3.59 -35.09 31.44
C ASP A 636 -4.62 -35.58 32.47
N VAL A 637 -5.89 -35.18 32.33
CA VAL A 637 -6.95 -35.56 33.28
C VAL A 637 -7.18 -37.08 33.28
N LYS A 638 -7.08 -37.66 34.47
CA LYS A 638 -7.41 -39.07 34.72
C LYS A 638 -8.86 -39.19 35.17
N ALA A 639 -9.71 -39.61 34.24
CA ALA A 639 -11.13 -39.85 34.47
C ALA A 639 -11.58 -41.07 33.69
N ALA A 640 -12.57 -41.79 34.20
CA ALA A 640 -13.27 -42.84 33.47
C ALA A 640 -14.54 -42.29 32.79
N GLY A 641 -15.10 -41.19 33.29
CA GLY A 641 -16.20 -40.47 32.65
C GLY A 641 -16.35 -39.04 33.17
N LEU A 642 -17.12 -38.24 32.44
CA LEU A 642 -17.59 -36.91 32.82
C LEU A 642 -19.09 -36.97 33.07
N LYS A 643 -19.58 -36.48 34.20
CA LYS A 643 -21.00 -36.45 34.52
C LYS A 643 -21.54 -35.03 34.44
N ASP A 644 -22.60 -34.81 33.65
CA ASP A 644 -23.27 -33.51 33.57
C ASP A 644 -24.26 -33.28 34.73
N GLU A 645 -24.82 -32.07 34.79
CA GLU A 645 -25.80 -31.64 35.80
C GLU A 645 -27.13 -32.44 35.72
N GLU A 646 -27.43 -33.04 34.56
CA GLU A 646 -28.62 -33.87 34.33
C GLU A 646 -28.36 -35.35 34.71
N GLY A 647 -27.13 -35.69 35.08
CA GLY A 647 -26.70 -37.04 35.47
C GLY A 647 -26.23 -37.92 34.31
N GLY A 648 -26.15 -37.39 33.08
CA GLY A 648 -25.59 -38.06 31.92
C GLY A 648 -24.08 -38.27 32.07
N ILE A 649 -23.61 -39.49 31.78
CA ILE A 649 -22.19 -39.85 31.88
C ILE A 649 -21.59 -40.01 30.47
N TYR A 650 -20.56 -39.24 30.19
CA TYR A 650 -19.79 -39.27 28.94
C TYR A 650 -18.47 -40.03 29.18
N PRO A 651 -18.17 -41.10 28.43
CA PRO A 651 -16.94 -41.85 28.61
C PRO A 651 -15.72 -40.99 28.25
N VAL A 652 -14.63 -41.17 29.01
CA VAL A 652 -13.34 -40.53 28.76
C VAL A 652 -12.39 -41.56 28.18
N GLN A 653 -11.87 -41.30 26.98
CA GLN A 653 -10.85 -42.11 26.36
C GLN A 653 -9.46 -41.57 26.71
N GLN A 654 -8.61 -42.44 27.25
CA GLN A 654 -7.21 -42.15 27.53
C GLN A 654 -6.38 -42.41 26.26
N THR A 655 -5.57 -41.44 25.85
CA THR A 655 -4.71 -41.48 24.67
C THR A 655 -3.24 -41.26 25.06
N LYS A 656 -2.30 -41.41 24.12
CA LYS A 656 -0.89 -41.10 24.37
C LYS A 656 -0.63 -39.60 24.60
N GLU A 657 -1.53 -38.73 24.11
CA GLU A 657 -1.38 -37.28 24.11
C GLU A 657 -2.27 -36.59 25.18
N GLY A 658 -2.90 -37.39 26.06
CA GLY A 658 -3.85 -36.93 27.08
C GLY A 658 -5.18 -37.67 27.02
N ALA A 659 -6.24 -37.08 27.54
CA ALA A 659 -7.58 -37.65 27.57
C ALA A 659 -8.54 -36.86 26.67
N ILE A 660 -9.52 -37.56 26.09
CA ILE A 660 -10.59 -36.97 25.27
C ILE A 660 -11.96 -37.46 25.72
N ALA A 661 -13.00 -36.65 25.52
CA ALA A 661 -14.38 -37.06 25.71
C ALA A 661 -15.26 -36.47 24.61
N TYR A 662 -16.28 -37.21 24.16
CA TYR A 662 -17.33 -36.68 23.29
C TYR A 662 -18.50 -36.24 24.15
N VAL A 663 -18.68 -34.93 24.30
CA VAL A 663 -19.72 -34.33 25.15
C VAL A 663 -20.82 -33.72 24.30
N LYS A 664 -22.04 -33.66 24.84
CA LYS A 664 -23.23 -33.20 24.12
C LYS A 664 -23.89 -31.98 24.76
N GLY A 665 -24.60 -31.22 23.94
CA GLY A 665 -25.48 -30.13 24.33
C GLY A 665 -24.74 -28.94 24.93
N ILE A 666 -23.52 -28.62 24.49
CA ILE A 666 -22.83 -27.43 25.00
C ILE A 666 -23.51 -26.19 24.40
N PRO A 667 -24.09 -25.29 25.22
CA PRO A 667 -24.93 -24.19 24.74
C PRO A 667 -24.13 -23.17 23.93
N SER A 668 -24.78 -22.52 22.97
CA SER A 668 -24.21 -21.43 22.18
C SER A 668 -23.60 -20.33 23.06
N LYS A 669 -22.37 -19.90 22.73
CA LYS A 669 -21.64 -18.84 23.44
C LYS A 669 -21.63 -19.03 24.97
N GLY A 670 -21.64 -20.28 25.42
CA GLY A 670 -21.83 -20.67 26.81
C GLY A 670 -20.86 -21.77 27.23
N TYR A 671 -21.16 -22.41 28.34
CA TYR A 671 -20.36 -23.48 28.90
C TYR A 671 -21.22 -24.50 29.63
N ARG A 672 -20.65 -25.69 29.87
CA ARG A 672 -21.18 -26.71 30.78
C ARG A 672 -20.06 -27.20 31.69
N THR A 673 -20.39 -27.49 32.95
CA THR A 673 -19.46 -28.04 33.92
C THR A 673 -19.81 -29.49 34.21
N TYR A 674 -18.80 -30.35 34.27
CA TYR A 674 -18.93 -31.78 34.47
C TYR A 674 -18.17 -32.24 35.71
N GLU A 675 -18.76 -33.16 36.47
CA GLU A 675 -18.09 -33.86 37.56
C GLU A 675 -17.22 -35.00 37.00
N ILE A 676 -16.03 -35.20 37.58
CA ILE A 676 -15.16 -36.33 37.22
C ILE A 676 -15.71 -37.62 37.85
N VAL A 677 -15.82 -38.67 37.06
CA VAL A 677 -16.21 -40.01 37.50
C VAL A 677 -15.01 -40.94 37.42
N GLU A 678 -14.59 -41.50 38.57
CA GLU A 678 -13.43 -42.40 38.68
C GLU A 678 -13.72 -43.83 38.18
N ALA A 679 -14.98 -44.26 38.19
CA ALA A 679 -15.43 -45.56 37.69
C ALA A 679 -16.54 -45.36 36.63
N GLY A 680 -16.18 -45.52 35.36
CA GLY A 680 -17.01 -45.17 34.20
C GLY A 680 -17.73 -46.35 33.56
N ALA A 681 -18.87 -46.04 32.92
CA ALA A 681 -19.78 -46.93 32.22
C ALA A 681 -19.14 -47.68 31.04
N LYS A 682 -19.75 -48.81 30.64
CA LYS A 682 -19.32 -49.62 29.48
C LYS A 682 -19.29 -48.79 28.19
N GLU A 683 -18.17 -48.85 27.48
CA GLU A 683 -18.02 -48.33 26.13
C GLU A 683 -18.89 -49.12 25.14
N GLU A 684 -19.72 -48.43 24.38
CA GLU A 684 -20.14 -48.91 23.06
C GLU A 684 -19.38 -48.08 22.01
N THR A 685 -18.42 -48.70 21.35
CA THR A 685 -17.72 -48.05 20.23
C THR A 685 -18.70 -47.92 19.06
N PRO A 686 -19.03 -46.71 18.59
CA PRO A 686 -20.00 -46.54 17.51
C PRO A 686 -19.43 -46.95 16.14
N PHE A 687 -18.14 -47.29 16.08
CA PHE A 687 -17.46 -47.71 14.85
C PHE A 687 -16.75 -49.05 15.04
N THR A 688 -16.57 -49.77 13.94
CA THR A 688 -15.84 -51.03 13.86
C THR A 688 -14.67 -50.88 12.90
N LEU A 689 -13.47 -51.21 13.35
CA LEU A 689 -12.31 -51.35 12.47
C LEU A 689 -12.17 -52.84 12.08
N LYS A 690 -12.20 -53.14 10.79
CA LYS A 690 -12.04 -54.49 10.23
C LYS A 690 -10.65 -54.60 9.61
N GLY A 691 -9.72 -55.19 10.35
CA GLY A 691 -8.30 -55.20 9.97
C GLY A 691 -7.71 -53.79 9.98
N ASP A 692 -6.71 -53.54 9.12
CA ASP A 692 -6.03 -52.24 9.06
C ASP A 692 -6.55 -51.33 7.94
N THR A 693 -7.49 -51.81 7.12
CA THR A 693 -7.88 -51.16 5.86
C THR A 693 -9.37 -50.89 5.73
N SER A 694 -10.21 -51.28 6.69
CA SER A 694 -11.65 -51.01 6.63
C SER A 694 -12.18 -50.43 7.93
N LEU A 695 -12.84 -49.28 7.80
CA LEU A 695 -13.49 -48.56 8.90
C LEU A 695 -14.98 -48.49 8.62
N GLU A 696 -15.79 -48.90 9.58
CA GLU A 696 -17.24 -48.84 9.50
C GLU A 696 -17.79 -48.01 10.66
N THR A 697 -18.44 -46.89 10.35
CA THR A 697 -19.13 -46.01 11.33
C THR A 697 -20.65 -46.17 11.16
N PRO A 698 -21.48 -45.49 11.97
CA PRO A 698 -22.93 -45.48 11.74
C PRO A 698 -23.31 -44.85 10.40
N PHE A 699 -22.47 -43.95 9.87
CA PHE A 699 -22.73 -43.15 8.68
C PHE A 699 -22.01 -43.66 7.43
N TYR A 700 -20.79 -44.20 7.58
CA TYR A 700 -19.92 -44.54 6.45
C TYR A 700 -19.32 -45.94 6.56
N LYS A 701 -19.04 -46.56 5.40
CA LYS A 701 -18.10 -47.67 5.28
C LYS A 701 -16.95 -47.25 4.38
N ILE A 702 -15.76 -47.18 4.94
CA ILE A 702 -14.55 -46.69 4.27
C ILE A 702 -13.59 -47.88 4.08
N THR A 703 -12.97 -47.95 2.91
CA THR A 703 -11.92 -48.93 2.60
C THR A 703 -10.69 -48.22 2.05
N LEU A 704 -9.53 -48.60 2.56
CA LEU A 704 -8.21 -48.14 2.14
C LEU A 704 -7.47 -49.25 1.38
N ASP A 705 -6.58 -48.87 0.49
CA ASP A 705 -5.57 -49.80 -0.05
C ASP A 705 -4.30 -49.83 0.80
N GLU A 706 -3.34 -50.65 0.40
CA GLU A 706 -2.03 -50.81 1.05
C GLU A 706 -1.17 -49.53 1.06
N ASN A 707 -1.52 -48.52 0.26
CA ASN A 707 -0.84 -47.23 0.21
C ASN A 707 -1.58 -46.15 1.03
N GLY A 708 -2.67 -46.51 1.72
CA GLY A 708 -3.47 -45.58 2.51
C GLY A 708 -4.41 -44.69 1.69
N LEU A 709 -4.65 -45.02 0.41
CA LEU A 709 -5.62 -44.30 -0.42
C LEU A 709 -7.02 -44.86 -0.21
N PHE A 710 -8.03 -43.98 -0.21
CA PHE A 710 -9.41 -44.42 -0.11
C PHE A 710 -9.85 -45.07 -1.44
N THR A 711 -10.22 -46.35 -1.38
CA THR A 711 -10.77 -47.12 -2.50
C THR A 711 -12.29 -47.18 -2.50
N SER A 712 -12.91 -46.96 -1.33
CA SER A 712 -14.37 -46.83 -1.15
C SER A 712 -14.67 -45.92 0.04
N ILE A 713 -15.67 -45.06 -0.12
CA ILE A 713 -16.34 -44.28 0.93
C ILE A 713 -17.85 -44.42 0.66
N TYR A 714 -18.45 -45.46 1.22
CA TYR A 714 -19.88 -45.72 1.10
C TYR A 714 -20.67 -44.91 2.13
N ASP A 715 -21.54 -44.04 1.66
CA ASP A 715 -22.52 -43.30 2.46
C ASP A 715 -23.75 -44.18 2.69
N LYS A 716 -23.95 -44.61 3.94
CA LYS A 716 -25.03 -45.54 4.33
C LYS A 716 -26.40 -44.86 4.34
N GLU A 717 -26.45 -43.56 4.61
CA GLU A 717 -27.70 -42.81 4.69
C GLU A 717 -28.30 -42.61 3.30
N ASN A 718 -27.45 -42.32 2.32
CA ASN A 718 -27.86 -42.10 0.92
C ASN A 718 -27.70 -43.33 0.03
N ASP A 719 -27.33 -44.48 0.60
CA ASP A 719 -27.11 -45.77 -0.08
C ASP A 719 -26.25 -45.65 -1.34
N ARG A 720 -25.10 -44.96 -1.24
CA ARG A 720 -24.26 -44.65 -2.41
C ARG A 720 -22.76 -44.67 -2.13
N GLU A 721 -22.01 -45.00 -3.17
CA GLU A 721 -20.57 -44.79 -3.21
C GLU A 721 -20.26 -43.31 -3.49
N VAL A 722 -19.44 -42.68 -2.65
CA VAL A 722 -19.00 -41.29 -2.82
C VAL A 722 -17.91 -41.19 -3.89
N LEU A 723 -17.09 -42.24 -4.02
CA LEU A 723 -16.02 -42.28 -5.01
C LEU A 723 -16.53 -42.73 -6.38
N GLN A 724 -16.07 -42.08 -7.44
CA GLN A 724 -16.34 -42.57 -8.80
C GLN A 724 -15.69 -43.95 -8.98
N ALA A 725 -16.40 -44.88 -9.64
CA ALA A 725 -15.93 -46.24 -9.87
C ALA A 725 -14.50 -46.27 -10.44
N GLY A 726 -13.61 -47.04 -9.81
CA GLY A 726 -12.20 -47.19 -10.19
C GLY A 726 -11.30 -45.99 -9.86
N LYS A 727 -11.81 -44.95 -9.21
CA LYS A 727 -11.00 -43.82 -8.70
C LYS A 727 -10.63 -44.02 -7.24
N ARG A 728 -9.54 -43.37 -6.83
CA ARG A 728 -9.05 -43.33 -5.45
C ARG A 728 -9.10 -41.89 -4.93
N ALA A 729 -9.34 -41.71 -3.63
CA ALA A 729 -9.23 -40.42 -2.95
C ALA A 729 -8.06 -40.40 -1.96
N ASN A 730 -7.81 -39.22 -1.35
CA ASN A 730 -6.63 -38.96 -0.51
C ASN A 730 -5.29 -39.15 -1.24
N LEU A 731 -5.27 -38.87 -2.55
CA LEU A 731 -4.08 -39.00 -3.38
C LEU A 731 -3.15 -37.80 -3.18
N LEU A 732 -2.01 -38.04 -2.53
CA LEU A 732 -0.93 -37.06 -2.45
C LEU A 732 -0.21 -36.95 -3.80
N ARG A 733 -0.06 -35.73 -4.31
CA ARG A 733 0.61 -35.45 -5.58
C ARG A 733 1.61 -34.30 -5.42
N MET A 734 2.73 -34.43 -6.11
CA MET A 734 3.68 -33.36 -6.34
C MET A 734 3.47 -32.84 -7.76
N TYR A 735 3.34 -31.53 -7.90
CA TYR A 735 3.26 -30.84 -9.19
C TYR A 735 4.57 -30.06 -9.36
N GLU A 736 5.19 -30.16 -10.54
CA GLU A 736 6.40 -29.42 -10.90
C GLU A 736 6.09 -27.99 -11.35
#